data_AF-A0A3Q2DUU5-F1
#
_entry.id   AF-A0A3Q2DUU5-F1
#
_cell.length_a   1.000
_cell.length_b   1.000
_cell.length_c   1.000
_cell.angle_alpha   90.00
_cell.angle_beta   90.00
_cell.angle_gamma   90.00
#
_symmetry.space_group_name_H-M   'P 1'
#
loop_
_entity.id
_entity.type
_entity.pdbx_description
1 polymer ?
#
loop_
_entity_poly.entity_id
_entity_poly.type
_entity_poly.pdbx_seq_one_letter_code
_entity_poly.pdbx_strand_id
1 'polypeptide(L)'
;WESGWDSGDNKEEESTSLSKAVEEPPGQSQPWLQDCVVSLSPCADLLVVAREQKAVFLSAKWRTDQSGREEMTLAVSWSGTLSTEEGESVSSVIAIPLASQKRSSTGRPDWTCIVVGFTSGYVRFYTELLHVDPVLRLKCRTYEIPRHPGVTEQHEELSILYPAALVTIDGFSLFQSLRACRNQVARAAAAGSDVVPPPPLAYKKWGLQEMDTIVDHSSAGVMTLCVFDQMKNASILGGFHASVKGSPPAMSQFVTVGSGPYTGFYYAVEGNSQPLLSHVALAVASKLTSALFNAASGWLGWNKNKSEEEAAQKQKPKVEPATPLGIRFGLPDSRRHGESICLSPCNTLAGVTDDFGRVALLDLARGVTIRMWKGYRDAQLGWLQVQEERGDREFSPSASLPRRHALFLIIYAPRRGILEVWAMQRGPRVGAFTVGKYCRLLYAGYHLMGVNSVTSQGWQLHTQQVCLLDPTTGALRTISIPFHLALSDKKNERAKDMHLLKRLSAVLKSRDALESLLSNKNAPVSCLTNVTSALHDALKQQDEVETSLLQLCSSHLKLLQLYTDIQQLQSDSLEGLEEELSRVEPTLQRYAQLSSKPSVSFAQDSPDTPLSAQAFLTQLEVTEDGRVKVNRGSDAEWNQLGNFLFWGCLCGKSPTHKVCDTLQLAGFSPQQLLSLLMSVWLQREKEVLQKPVDTVKQLYTLLIALSNMEGAVEESWDPQSVSPWWQQVRLTCIQSHNAAAALLAALVAHCAAKASITSRADSKLQSEWEAVSMELEQWVVCVRQLEDVLVLQALLLVPSPQGTAGGAVVQCSIKTLLEGGTGGIADSVSKWVFRQNITPERLKEILLKKRSHEELLLAVCQRFPDSLSPDLLFAHCSWEYVVQWNKDPEEARYFFSAVEHLKLISSPHIQLGISSMMWSTFVVKRFSAAAFLMEKVGKAPKDRLCRRDVGIGDKAMTSFLGCCVQLLQILMEADSAMEEVRAPELSVEEVWSGAEGPASIAQLALEQRGVHYPLVQHHWLLASILHAAMSFTVKVKPLSLFDSKGKNAFFRDLTTIQLMPSGDMDPGLVSLRQEVINPDILRRHLVCELYNQGLDLRAEEAMLQVEDKEVLGSQLLVLTGQRLSYSLLHSQNQTQAAMELLARLPPTLCTWLKAMDPSELRCPLVSLSKTSRLVSRLIEMLPENHAQYSLALHLLEAVDVLTLSAEG
;
A
#
# COMPACT_ATOMS: atom_id res chain seq x y z
N TRP A 1 14.44 -11.22 -0.03
CA TRP A 1 15.12 -12.48 -0.39
C TRP A 1 14.84 -12.80 -1.87
N GLU A 2 14.99 -11.80 -2.75
CA GLU A 2 14.86 -11.98 -4.19
C GLU A 2 15.91 -11.09 -4.86
N SER A 3 17.01 -11.71 -5.27
CA SER A 3 17.98 -11.29 -6.29
C SER A 3 19.28 -12.05 -6.04
N GLY A 4 19.66 -12.88 -7.01
CA GLY A 4 20.98 -13.51 -7.00
C GLY A 4 21.06 -14.93 -7.55
N TRP A 5 20.13 -15.38 -8.39
CA TRP A 5 20.31 -16.60 -9.17
C TRP A 5 19.62 -16.45 -10.51
N ASP A 6 20.20 -15.66 -11.41
CA ASP A 6 19.92 -15.86 -12.82
C ASP A 6 21.15 -15.53 -13.69
N SER A 7 21.56 -16.51 -14.49
CA SER A 7 22.10 -16.40 -15.85
C SER A 7 22.91 -17.64 -16.24
N GLY A 8 22.57 -18.20 -17.41
CA GLY A 8 23.40 -19.15 -18.14
C GLY A 8 22.62 -20.12 -19.03
N ASP A 9 22.08 -19.62 -20.15
CA ASP A 9 21.47 -20.38 -21.26
C ASP A 9 22.31 -21.57 -21.76
N ASN A 10 21.64 -22.66 -22.16
CA ASN A 10 21.88 -23.33 -23.45
C ASN A 10 20.78 -24.37 -23.85
N LYS A 11 20.14 -24.04 -24.97
CA LYS A 11 19.42 -24.76 -26.04
C LYS A 11 19.11 -26.28 -26.00
N GLU A 12 17.82 -26.54 -26.29
CA GLU A 12 17.16 -27.50 -27.23
C GLU A 12 17.70 -28.92 -27.46
N GLU A 13 16.83 -29.94 -27.26
CA GLU A 13 16.34 -30.84 -28.33
C GLU A 13 15.16 -31.74 -27.85
N GLU A 14 14.21 -31.99 -28.76
CA GLU A 14 12.94 -32.69 -28.58
C GLU A 14 13.07 -34.24 -28.54
N SER A 15 12.18 -34.93 -27.81
CA SER A 15 11.44 -36.09 -28.36
C SER A 15 10.28 -36.59 -27.47
N THR A 16 9.18 -36.82 -28.16
CA THR A 16 7.81 -37.27 -27.83
C THR A 16 7.63 -38.56 -27.00
N SER A 17 6.66 -38.60 -26.07
CA SER A 17 5.34 -39.27 -26.25
C SER A 17 4.56 -39.60 -24.94
N LEU A 18 3.46 -38.86 -24.74
CA LEU A 18 2.14 -39.19 -24.18
C LEU A 18 1.93 -40.33 -23.14
N SER A 19 1.61 -39.95 -21.89
CA SER A 19 0.44 -40.51 -21.17
C SER A 19 -0.11 -39.57 -20.07
N LYS A 20 -1.26 -38.94 -20.38
CA LYS A 20 -2.29 -38.34 -19.50
C LYS A 20 -1.88 -37.87 -18.09
N ALA A 21 -1.56 -36.58 -17.97
CA ALA A 21 -1.68 -35.82 -16.74
C ALA A 21 -2.79 -34.77 -16.90
N VAL A 22 -3.60 -34.60 -15.85
CA VAL A 22 -4.58 -33.53 -15.68
C VAL A 22 -3.85 -32.18 -15.83
N GLU A 23 -4.35 -31.30 -16.68
CA GLU A 23 -3.80 -29.94 -16.87
C GLU A 23 -3.82 -29.16 -15.54
N GLU A 24 -2.66 -29.00 -14.91
CA GLU A 24 -2.41 -27.88 -14.00
C GLU A 24 -1.84 -26.71 -14.81
N PRO A 25 -2.26 -25.46 -14.53
CA PRO A 25 -1.83 -24.28 -15.29
C PRO A 25 -0.32 -24.03 -15.15
N PRO A 26 0.35 -23.47 -16.18
CA PRO A 26 1.79 -23.31 -16.18
C PRO A 26 2.19 -22.12 -15.27
N GLY A 27 3.03 -22.38 -14.26
CA GLY A 27 3.71 -21.32 -13.50
C GLY A 27 3.63 -21.39 -11.96
N GLN A 28 3.89 -22.55 -11.34
CA GLN A 28 4.36 -22.59 -9.95
C GLN A 28 5.52 -23.59 -9.86
N SER A 29 6.75 -23.09 -9.79
CA SER A 29 7.88 -23.92 -9.37
C SER A 29 7.55 -24.49 -7.99
N GLN A 30 7.75 -25.80 -7.77
CA GLN A 30 7.65 -26.34 -6.42
C GLN A 30 8.59 -25.55 -5.49
N PRO A 31 8.14 -25.18 -4.28
CA PRO A 31 8.97 -24.38 -3.39
C PRO A 31 10.22 -25.16 -2.99
N TRP A 32 11.37 -24.72 -3.50
CA TRP A 32 12.69 -25.34 -3.36
C TRP A 32 13.11 -25.68 -1.92
N LEU A 33 12.56 -24.99 -0.92
CA LEU A 33 12.85 -25.22 0.50
C LEU A 33 12.30 -26.57 1.01
N GLN A 34 11.32 -27.16 0.34
CA GLN A 34 10.79 -28.48 0.68
C GLN A 34 11.81 -29.59 0.39
N ASP A 35 12.69 -29.38 -0.59
CA ASP A 35 13.78 -30.31 -0.94
C ASP A 35 15.03 -30.13 -0.05
N CYS A 36 15.05 -29.13 0.82
CA CYS A 36 16.19 -28.85 1.69
C CYS A 36 16.15 -29.69 2.97
N VAL A 37 17.32 -29.96 3.54
CA VAL A 37 17.49 -30.40 4.93
C VAL A 37 17.63 -29.16 5.80
N VAL A 38 16.79 -29.02 6.83
CA VAL A 38 16.74 -27.81 7.67
C VAL A 38 16.81 -28.19 9.15
N SER A 39 17.65 -27.48 9.91
CA SER A 39 17.76 -27.61 11.37
C SER A 39 17.87 -26.24 12.03
N LEU A 40 16.98 -25.98 12.99
CA LEU A 40 17.03 -24.81 13.87
C LEU A 40 17.58 -25.23 15.24
N SER A 41 18.53 -24.48 15.78
CA SER A 41 19.00 -24.65 17.15
C SER A 41 17.87 -24.36 18.16
N PRO A 42 17.71 -25.15 19.24
CA PRO A 42 16.75 -24.87 20.32
C PRO A 42 16.88 -23.46 20.94
N CYS A 43 18.05 -22.83 20.83
CA CYS A 43 18.29 -21.46 21.30
C CYS A 43 17.94 -20.38 20.26
N ALA A 44 17.48 -20.77 19.06
CA ALA A 44 17.18 -19.92 17.92
C ALA A 44 18.33 -18.99 17.48
N ASP A 45 19.56 -19.36 17.84
CA ASP A 45 20.80 -18.64 17.53
C ASP A 45 21.39 -19.01 16.17
N LEU A 46 21.05 -20.20 15.65
CA LEU A 46 21.54 -20.74 14.39
C LEU A 46 20.46 -21.54 13.65
N LEU A 47 20.26 -21.25 12.37
CA LEU A 47 19.47 -22.01 11.41
C LEU A 47 20.37 -22.51 10.28
N VAL A 48 20.34 -23.81 10.01
CA VAL A 48 21.09 -24.44 8.92
C VAL A 48 20.12 -24.93 7.85
N VAL A 49 20.40 -24.55 6.60
CA VAL A 49 19.66 -25.01 5.40
C VAL A 49 20.67 -25.63 4.46
N ALA A 50 20.48 -26.90 4.09
CA ALA A 50 21.36 -27.62 3.18
C ALA A 50 20.55 -28.26 2.04
N ARG A 51 21.12 -28.28 0.83
CA ARG A 51 20.56 -28.97 -0.34
C ARG A 51 21.71 -29.50 -1.16
N GLU A 52 21.66 -30.79 -1.49
CA GLU A 52 22.74 -31.49 -2.22
C GLU A 52 24.10 -31.25 -1.55
N GLN A 53 25.02 -30.54 -2.21
CA GLN A 53 26.37 -30.24 -1.72
C GLN A 53 26.51 -28.95 -0.95
N LYS A 54 25.50 -28.09 -1.01
CA LYS A 54 25.58 -26.72 -0.52
C LYS A 54 24.85 -26.58 0.79
N ALA A 55 25.38 -25.76 1.68
CA ALA A 55 24.67 -25.34 2.88
C ALA A 55 24.86 -23.86 3.16
N VAL A 56 23.87 -23.29 3.86
CA VAL A 56 23.84 -21.92 4.34
C VAL A 56 23.58 -21.96 5.83
N PHE A 57 24.41 -21.25 6.58
CA PHE A 57 24.28 -21.06 8.03
C PHE A 57 23.78 -19.63 8.27
N LEU A 58 22.68 -19.51 9.00
CA LEU A 58 22.04 -18.24 9.34
C LEU A 58 22.14 -18.06 10.85
N SER A 59 22.82 -17.00 11.30
CA SER A 59 23.00 -16.70 12.72
C SER A 59 22.14 -15.50 13.15
N ALA A 60 21.69 -15.53 14.41
CA ALA A 60 20.86 -14.47 14.98
C ALA A 60 21.61 -13.12 15.07
N LYS A 61 20.97 -12.07 14.59
CA LYS A 61 21.40 -10.67 14.67
C LYS A 61 20.23 -9.80 15.12
N TRP A 62 20.45 -9.02 16.17
CA TRP A 62 19.48 -8.05 16.66
C TRP A 62 19.57 -6.75 15.85
N ARG A 63 18.43 -6.21 15.43
CA ARG A 63 18.32 -4.92 14.73
C ARG A 63 17.26 -4.07 15.42
N THR A 64 17.49 -2.77 15.50
CA THR A 64 16.49 -1.81 15.97
C THR A 64 15.76 -1.27 14.75
N ASP A 65 14.42 -1.37 14.73
CA ASP A 65 13.59 -0.85 13.66
C ASP A 65 13.45 0.70 13.73
N GLN A 66 12.84 1.31 12.71
CA GLN A 66 12.62 2.77 12.64
C GLN A 66 11.68 3.30 13.75
N SER A 67 10.95 2.41 14.44
CA SER A 67 10.07 2.72 15.56
C SER A 67 10.75 2.55 16.93
N GLY A 68 12.03 2.17 16.95
CA GLY A 68 12.80 1.93 18.18
C GLY A 68 12.62 0.53 18.79
N ARG A 69 11.92 -0.39 18.11
CA ARG A 69 11.68 -1.77 18.58
C ARG A 69 12.82 -2.68 18.15
N GLU A 70 13.32 -3.50 19.07
CA GLU A 70 14.34 -4.52 18.76
C GLU A 70 13.71 -5.76 18.12
N GLU A 71 14.16 -6.13 16.93
CA GLU A 71 13.76 -7.33 16.20
C GLU A 71 14.96 -8.26 15.98
N MET A 72 14.77 -9.56 16.24
CA MET A 72 15.79 -10.58 15.99
C MET A 72 15.64 -11.11 14.57
N THR A 73 16.70 -10.97 13.77
CA THR A 73 16.76 -11.43 12.38
C THR A 73 17.83 -12.50 12.22
N LEU A 74 17.57 -13.54 11.41
CA LEU A 74 18.57 -14.55 11.05
C LEU A 74 19.28 -14.10 9.76
N ALA A 75 20.59 -13.89 9.83
CA ALA A 75 21.40 -13.43 8.70
C ALA A 75 22.47 -14.45 8.34
N VAL A 76 22.81 -14.54 7.05
CA VAL A 76 23.85 -15.45 6.54
C VAL A 76 25.17 -15.17 7.25
N SER A 77 25.68 -16.16 7.97
CA SER A 77 26.99 -16.18 8.60
C SER A 77 28.00 -17.00 7.81
N TRP A 78 27.52 -18.02 7.07
CA TRP A 78 28.35 -18.83 6.18
C TRP A 78 27.51 -19.42 5.04
N SER A 79 28.10 -19.58 3.86
CA SER A 79 27.52 -20.27 2.72
C SER A 79 28.63 -20.94 1.94
N GLY A 80 28.44 -22.19 1.52
CA GLY A 80 29.45 -22.92 0.75
C GLY A 80 29.12 -24.38 0.51
N THR A 81 30.09 -25.07 -0.08
CA THR A 81 30.01 -26.51 -0.36
C THR A 81 30.59 -27.31 0.81
N LEU A 82 29.83 -28.30 1.31
CA LEU A 82 30.21 -29.14 2.45
C LEU A 82 30.85 -30.49 2.04
N SER A 83 30.64 -30.95 0.81
CA SER A 83 31.15 -32.23 0.33
C SER A 83 32.66 -32.20 0.12
N THR A 84 33.37 -33.21 0.61
CA THR A 84 34.82 -33.35 0.35
C THR A 84 35.12 -34.40 -0.71
N GLU A 85 34.16 -35.29 -0.99
CA GLU A 85 34.26 -36.35 -2.00
C GLU A 85 33.33 -36.05 -3.18
N GLU A 86 33.72 -36.42 -4.40
CA GLU A 86 32.88 -36.22 -5.60
C GLU A 86 31.60 -37.06 -5.51
N GLY A 87 30.44 -36.43 -5.71
CA GLY A 87 29.13 -37.09 -5.71
C GLY A 87 28.47 -37.27 -4.32
N GLU A 88 29.13 -36.88 -3.23
CA GLU A 88 28.66 -37.09 -1.85
C GLU A 88 27.70 -35.98 -1.37
N SER A 89 26.39 -36.20 -1.27
CA SER A 89 25.39 -35.18 -0.89
C SER A 89 24.94 -35.19 0.59
N VAL A 90 24.45 -34.06 1.10
CA VAL A 90 23.92 -33.90 2.46
C VAL A 90 22.57 -34.61 2.60
N SER A 91 22.46 -35.55 3.54
CA SER A 91 21.25 -36.32 3.81
C SER A 91 20.55 -35.92 5.12
N SER A 92 21.29 -35.44 6.12
CA SER A 92 20.74 -35.06 7.43
C SER A 92 21.57 -33.96 8.09
N VAL A 93 20.93 -33.06 8.84
CA VAL A 93 21.60 -31.99 9.59
C VAL A 93 20.95 -31.83 10.96
N ILE A 94 21.76 -31.59 12.00
CA ILE A 94 21.29 -31.19 13.33
C ILE A 94 22.21 -30.11 13.93
N ALA A 95 21.63 -29.09 14.56
CA ALA A 95 22.33 -27.99 15.23
C ALA A 95 22.26 -28.17 16.75
N ILE A 96 23.38 -28.51 17.39
CA ILE A 96 23.45 -28.89 18.81
C ILE A 96 24.10 -27.74 19.63
N PRO A 97 23.32 -26.97 20.43
CA PRO A 97 23.86 -25.94 21.30
C PRO A 97 24.54 -26.56 22.52
N LEU A 98 25.77 -26.12 22.82
CA LEU A 98 26.59 -26.67 23.90
C LEU A 98 26.63 -25.73 25.11
N ALA A 99 26.49 -26.31 26.31
CA ALA A 99 26.43 -25.57 27.57
C ALA A 99 27.76 -24.88 27.93
N SER A 100 27.67 -23.64 28.43
CA SER A 100 28.82 -22.90 28.96
C SER A 100 29.23 -23.43 30.33
N GLN A 101 30.54 -23.62 30.56
CA GLN A 101 31.09 -23.86 31.90
C GLN A 101 31.38 -22.56 32.68
N LYS A 102 31.41 -21.39 32.00
CA LYS A 102 31.50 -20.10 32.68
C LYS A 102 30.09 -19.77 33.19
N ARG A 103 29.93 -19.50 34.49
CA ARG A 103 28.64 -19.07 35.08
C ARG A 103 28.19 -17.75 34.43
N SER A 104 27.56 -17.81 33.27
CA SER A 104 26.87 -16.67 32.66
C SER A 104 25.43 -16.65 33.17
N SER A 105 25.00 -15.52 33.74
CA SER A 105 23.64 -15.30 34.24
C SER A 105 22.55 -15.36 33.17
N THR A 106 22.92 -15.43 31.89
CA THR A 106 21.99 -15.30 30.74
C THR A 106 21.51 -16.63 30.13
N GLY A 107 22.06 -17.78 30.55
CA GLY A 107 21.62 -19.10 30.07
C GLY A 107 21.84 -19.39 28.57
N ARG A 108 22.68 -18.60 27.88
CA ARG A 108 22.99 -18.76 26.44
C ARG A 108 24.04 -19.87 26.19
N PRO A 109 24.00 -20.55 25.04
CA PRO A 109 25.02 -21.54 24.68
C PRO A 109 26.39 -20.87 24.43
N ASP A 110 27.47 -21.62 24.66
CA ASP A 110 28.83 -21.15 24.39
C ASP A 110 29.13 -21.18 22.87
N TRP A 111 28.66 -22.23 22.18
CA TRP A 111 28.56 -22.31 20.72
C TRP A 111 27.57 -23.40 20.31
N THR A 112 27.16 -23.35 19.05
CA THR A 112 26.28 -24.37 18.45
C THR A 112 27.09 -25.19 17.43
N CYS A 113 27.17 -26.50 17.65
CA CYS A 113 27.86 -27.44 16.77
C CYS A 113 26.90 -27.89 15.65
N ILE A 114 27.38 -27.92 14.41
CA ILE A 114 26.61 -28.39 13.25
C ILE A 114 27.09 -29.79 12.91
N VAL A 115 26.17 -30.77 12.97
CA VAL A 115 26.45 -32.16 12.61
C VAL A 115 25.73 -32.48 11.30
N VAL A 116 26.49 -32.91 10.30
CA VAL A 116 26.01 -33.16 8.94
C VAL A 116 26.30 -34.60 8.56
N GLY A 117 25.24 -35.33 8.20
CA GLY A 117 25.32 -36.66 7.62
C GLY A 117 25.29 -36.58 6.09
N PHE A 118 26.07 -37.43 5.45
CA PHE A 118 26.18 -37.49 4.00
C PHE A 118 25.74 -38.85 3.44
N THR A 119 25.44 -38.89 2.14
CA THR A 119 25.10 -40.10 1.39
C THR A 119 26.27 -41.07 1.22
N SER A 120 27.52 -40.61 1.35
CA SER A 120 28.72 -41.47 1.51
C SER A 120 28.72 -42.26 2.82
N GLY A 121 27.97 -41.75 3.80
CA GLY A 121 27.91 -42.25 5.14
C GLY A 121 28.81 -41.62 6.18
N TYR A 122 29.63 -40.66 5.76
CA TYR A 122 30.37 -39.84 6.70
C TYR A 122 29.41 -38.96 7.51
N VAL A 123 29.64 -38.88 8.81
CA VAL A 123 29.10 -37.82 9.66
C VAL A 123 30.21 -36.82 9.91
N ARG A 124 30.12 -35.63 9.31
CA ARG A 124 31.03 -34.53 9.62
C ARG A 124 30.39 -33.68 10.69
N PHE A 125 31.10 -33.56 11.78
CA PHE A 125 30.89 -32.45 12.68
C PHE A 125 31.68 -31.32 12.04
N TYR A 126 31.03 -30.20 11.86
CA TYR A 126 31.73 -28.94 11.91
C TYR A 126 31.76 -28.67 13.42
N THR A 127 32.43 -29.52 14.23
CA THR A 127 33.87 -29.89 14.23
C THR A 127 34.23 -31.40 14.57
N GLU A 128 34.61 -32.24 13.56
CA GLU A 128 35.24 -33.61 13.46
C GLU A 128 34.46 -34.99 13.52
N LEU A 129 34.83 -35.97 12.65
CA LEU A 129 34.06 -37.08 11.93
C LEU A 129 33.78 -38.49 12.57
N LEU A 130 32.71 -39.21 12.13
CA LEU A 130 32.50 -40.69 12.32
C LEU A 130 31.74 -41.44 11.16
N HIS A 131 32.11 -42.72 10.97
CA HIS A 131 31.48 -43.86 10.24
C HIS A 131 31.32 -43.79 8.69
N VAL A 132 31.00 -44.94 8.06
CA VAL A 132 30.93 -45.18 6.59
C VAL A 132 29.74 -46.12 6.29
N ASP A 133 28.56 -45.55 6.03
CA ASP A 133 27.33 -46.12 5.40
C ASP A 133 26.31 -44.96 5.25
N PRO A 134 25.46 -44.80 4.21
CA PRO A 134 24.62 -43.59 4.03
C PRO A 134 23.83 -43.19 5.29
N VAL A 135 23.98 -41.95 5.77
CA VAL A 135 23.30 -41.49 6.99
C VAL A 135 21.84 -41.21 6.68
N LEU A 136 20.91 -41.93 7.30
CA LEU A 136 19.48 -41.72 7.12
C LEU A 136 18.95 -40.61 8.02
N ARG A 137 19.36 -40.59 9.29
CA ARG A 137 18.85 -39.61 10.27
C ARG A 137 19.81 -39.36 11.43
N LEU A 138 19.87 -38.09 11.87
CA LEU A 138 20.52 -37.66 13.11
C LEU A 138 19.46 -37.21 14.13
N LYS A 139 19.51 -37.73 15.36
CA LYS A 139 18.67 -37.25 16.48
C LYS A 139 19.47 -37.14 17.77
N CYS A 140 19.18 -36.11 18.56
CA CYS A 140 19.83 -35.83 19.84
C CYS A 140 18.82 -35.93 20.98
N ARG A 141 19.26 -36.48 22.11
CA ARG A 141 18.55 -36.49 23.40
C ARG A 141 19.43 -35.77 24.42
N THR A 142 18.88 -34.78 25.11
CA THR A 142 19.58 -33.99 26.14
C THR A 142 18.93 -34.19 27.50
N TYR A 143 19.57 -33.71 28.56
CA TYR A 143 19.08 -33.85 29.92
C TYR A 143 17.71 -33.16 30.13
N GLU A 144 16.77 -33.86 30.78
CA GLU A 144 15.49 -33.30 31.25
C GLU A 144 15.32 -33.61 32.75
N ILE A 145 14.82 -32.64 33.51
CA ILE A 145 14.61 -32.80 34.96
C ILE A 145 13.49 -33.83 35.21
N PRO A 146 13.72 -34.87 36.04
CA PRO A 146 12.71 -35.86 36.37
C PRO A 146 11.45 -35.22 36.99
N ARG A 147 10.27 -35.55 36.44
CA ARG A 147 8.98 -34.96 36.85
C ARG A 147 8.42 -35.54 38.15
N HIS A 148 8.80 -36.77 38.49
CA HIS A 148 8.32 -37.50 39.67
C HIS A 148 9.48 -38.14 40.43
N PRO A 149 9.42 -38.20 41.77
CA PRO A 149 10.38 -38.96 42.57
C PRO A 149 10.35 -40.43 42.14
N GLY A 150 11.52 -41.00 41.83
CA GLY A 150 11.65 -42.41 41.40
C GLY A 150 11.74 -42.65 39.89
N VAL A 151 11.64 -41.61 39.05
CA VAL A 151 11.97 -41.72 37.62
C VAL A 151 13.48 -41.73 37.43
N THR A 152 14.00 -42.68 36.65
CA THR A 152 15.43 -42.81 36.36
C THR A 152 15.95 -41.62 35.55
N GLU A 153 17.07 -41.05 35.99
CA GLU A 153 17.76 -39.97 35.29
C GLU A 153 18.22 -40.46 33.91
N GLN A 154 17.98 -39.63 32.90
CA GLN A 154 18.19 -39.97 31.49
C GLN A 154 19.50 -39.34 31.00
N HIS A 155 20.43 -40.14 30.48
CA HIS A 155 21.72 -39.65 29.96
C HIS A 155 21.57 -38.90 28.63
N GLU A 156 22.45 -37.97 28.31
CA GLU A 156 22.46 -37.33 26.99
C GLU A 156 23.00 -38.31 25.92
N GLU A 157 22.48 -38.25 24.69
CA GLU A 157 22.87 -39.18 23.62
C GLU A 157 22.68 -38.55 22.24
N LEU A 158 23.67 -38.71 21.35
CA LEU A 158 23.52 -38.49 19.91
C LEU A 158 23.34 -39.86 19.24
N SER A 159 22.30 -39.98 18.41
CA SER A 159 21.96 -41.21 17.71
C SER A 159 21.97 -40.99 16.20
N ILE A 160 22.59 -41.93 15.49
CA ILE A 160 22.83 -41.88 14.04
C ILE A 160 22.26 -43.16 13.43
N LEU A 161 21.27 -43.02 12.57
CA LEU A 161 20.61 -44.12 11.89
C LEU A 161 21.22 -44.36 10.50
N TYR A 162 21.52 -45.63 10.24
CA TYR A 162 21.91 -46.20 8.96
C TYR A 162 20.85 -47.24 8.53
N PRO A 163 20.83 -47.68 7.27
CA PRO A 163 19.80 -48.61 6.77
C PRO A 163 19.63 -49.90 7.58
N ALA A 164 20.72 -50.45 8.12
CA ALA A 164 20.71 -51.68 8.91
C ALA A 164 21.40 -51.54 10.28
N ALA A 165 21.72 -50.30 10.71
CA ALA A 165 22.45 -50.08 11.95
C ALA A 165 22.05 -48.79 12.65
N LEU A 166 22.15 -48.79 13.99
CA LEU A 166 22.02 -47.61 14.83
C LEU A 166 23.31 -47.39 15.60
N VAL A 167 23.94 -46.24 15.42
CA VAL A 167 25.11 -45.83 16.21
C VAL A 167 24.66 -44.85 17.28
N THR A 168 25.03 -45.10 18.54
CA THR A 168 24.79 -44.17 19.65
C THR A 168 26.10 -43.69 20.26
N ILE A 169 26.16 -42.39 20.55
CA ILE A 169 27.30 -41.70 21.14
C ILE A 169 26.82 -41.07 22.45
N ASP A 170 27.52 -41.37 23.53
CA ASP A 170 27.27 -40.76 24.84
C ASP A 170 27.47 -39.23 24.78
N GLY A 171 26.45 -38.47 25.22
CA GLY A 171 26.41 -37.02 25.07
C GLY A 171 27.45 -36.29 25.92
N PHE A 172 27.78 -36.81 27.11
CA PHE A 172 28.83 -36.24 27.94
C PHE A 172 30.22 -36.40 27.29
N SER A 173 30.51 -37.59 26.77
CA SER A 173 31.74 -37.90 26.03
C SER A 173 31.85 -37.06 24.76
N LEU A 174 30.74 -36.88 24.03
CA LEU A 174 30.66 -36.02 22.86
C LEU A 174 30.93 -34.55 23.20
N PHE A 175 30.27 -34.02 24.23
CA PHE A 175 30.46 -32.65 24.70
C PHE A 175 31.93 -32.36 25.05
N GLN A 176 32.58 -33.27 25.79
CA GLN A 176 34.00 -33.14 26.13
C GLN A 176 34.89 -33.16 24.88
N SER A 177 34.61 -34.07 23.95
CA SER A 177 35.38 -34.24 22.71
C SER A 177 35.26 -33.01 21.80
N LEU A 178 34.04 -32.51 21.56
CA LEU A 178 33.80 -31.31 20.73
C LEU A 178 34.49 -30.08 21.30
N ARG A 179 34.50 -29.93 22.64
CA ARG A 179 35.21 -28.84 23.30
C ARG A 179 36.72 -28.96 23.16
N ALA A 180 37.26 -30.17 23.30
CA ALA A 180 38.68 -30.42 23.08
C ALA A 180 39.08 -30.09 21.65
N CYS A 181 38.28 -30.53 20.65
CA CYS A 181 38.50 -30.23 19.24
C CYS A 181 38.46 -28.72 18.98
N ARG A 182 37.42 -27.99 19.45
CA ARG A 182 37.31 -26.53 19.30
C ARG A 182 38.54 -25.80 19.87
N ASN A 183 39.00 -26.21 21.05
CA ASN A 183 40.20 -25.63 21.68
C ASN A 183 41.50 -26.00 20.93
N GLN A 184 41.57 -27.13 20.26
CA GLN A 184 42.72 -27.52 19.45
C GLN A 184 42.72 -26.80 18.10
N VAL A 185 41.58 -26.71 17.41
CA VAL A 185 41.41 -25.94 16.16
C VAL A 185 41.73 -24.47 16.38
N ALA A 186 41.25 -23.86 17.48
CA ALA A 186 41.60 -22.48 17.82
C ALA A 186 43.11 -22.29 18.05
N ARG A 187 43.78 -23.28 18.65
CA ARG A 187 45.24 -23.27 18.84
C ARG A 187 46.02 -23.51 17.54
N ALA A 188 45.54 -24.39 16.68
CA ALA A 188 46.15 -24.71 15.39
C ALA A 188 46.03 -23.55 14.40
N ALA A 189 44.85 -22.90 14.33
CA ALA A 189 44.63 -21.68 13.56
C ALA A 189 45.52 -20.53 14.04
N ALA A 190 45.71 -20.37 15.35
CA ALA A 190 46.65 -19.40 15.91
C ALA A 190 48.13 -19.74 15.66
N ALA A 191 48.44 -21.03 15.43
CA ALA A 191 49.79 -21.54 15.17
C ALA A 191 50.10 -21.79 13.68
N GLY A 192 49.15 -21.53 12.77
CA GLY A 192 49.31 -21.71 11.32
C GLY A 192 49.41 -23.17 10.86
N SER A 193 48.82 -24.12 11.58
CA SER A 193 48.80 -25.56 11.24
C SER A 193 47.39 -26.03 10.87
N ASP A 194 47.26 -26.80 9.78
CA ASP A 194 45.96 -27.13 9.17
C ASP A 194 45.34 -28.48 9.59
N VAL A 195 46.04 -29.34 10.35
CA VAL A 195 45.55 -30.69 10.67
C VAL A 195 45.70 -31.03 12.15
N VAL A 196 44.58 -31.09 12.86
CA VAL A 196 44.50 -31.63 14.22
C VAL A 196 43.78 -32.99 14.15
N PRO A 197 44.36 -34.07 14.71
CA PRO A 197 43.65 -35.34 14.81
C PRO A 197 42.65 -35.33 15.98
N PRO A 198 41.39 -35.76 15.77
CA PRO A 198 40.38 -35.78 16.83
C PRO A 198 40.77 -36.76 17.95
N PRO A 199 40.37 -36.49 19.21
CA PRO A 199 40.34 -37.52 20.23
C PRO A 199 39.39 -38.66 19.81
N PRO A 200 39.72 -39.93 20.08
CA PRO A 200 38.86 -41.05 19.73
C PRO A 200 37.52 -40.96 20.48
N LEU A 201 36.42 -40.95 19.72
CA LEU A 201 35.07 -40.89 20.27
C LEU A 201 34.55 -42.31 20.54
N ALA A 202 34.12 -42.58 21.77
CA ALA A 202 33.48 -43.83 22.13
C ALA A 202 32.03 -43.86 21.60
N TYR A 203 31.68 -44.90 20.84
CA TYR A 203 30.33 -45.12 20.32
C TYR A 203 29.91 -46.59 20.46
N LYS A 204 28.61 -46.85 20.41
CA LYS A 204 28.05 -48.21 20.32
C LYS A 204 27.38 -48.37 18.95
N LYS A 205 27.67 -49.47 18.24
CA LYS A 205 27.03 -49.81 16.95
C LYS A 205 26.10 -51.01 17.13
N TRP A 206 24.81 -50.81 16.90
CA TRP A 206 23.77 -51.83 16.95
C TRP A 206 23.35 -52.22 15.53
N GLY A 207 23.29 -53.52 15.21
CA GLY A 207 22.78 -54.01 13.94
C GLY A 207 21.29 -54.32 14.06
N LEU A 208 20.44 -53.54 13.40
CA LEU A 208 19.00 -53.67 13.48
C LEU A 208 18.54 -54.84 12.60
N GLN A 209 17.88 -55.83 13.19
CA GLN A 209 17.45 -57.05 12.51
C GLN A 209 15.92 -57.13 12.42
N GLU A 210 15.41 -57.97 11.51
CA GLU A 210 13.99 -58.35 11.38
C GLU A 210 13.03 -57.26 10.84
N MET A 211 13.51 -56.05 10.54
CA MET A 211 12.73 -55.02 9.86
C MET A 211 13.11 -54.93 8.37
N ASP A 212 12.13 -54.83 7.46
CA ASP A 212 12.38 -54.79 6.01
C ASP A 212 13.04 -53.47 5.59
N THR A 213 12.44 -52.34 5.96
CA THR A 213 12.99 -51.01 5.70
C THR A 213 12.81 -50.10 6.90
N ILE A 214 13.82 -49.28 7.20
CA ILE A 214 13.81 -48.30 8.30
C ILE A 214 14.00 -46.91 7.71
N VAL A 215 13.10 -45.99 8.04
CA VAL A 215 13.09 -44.61 7.53
C VAL A 215 13.48 -43.61 8.62
N ASP A 216 13.02 -43.83 9.86
CA ASP A 216 13.29 -42.94 10.99
C ASP A 216 13.34 -43.71 12.32
N HIS A 217 13.97 -43.13 13.35
CA HIS A 217 14.13 -43.73 14.68
C HIS A 217 13.92 -42.73 15.82
N SER A 218 13.76 -43.21 17.05
CA SER A 218 13.83 -42.38 18.26
C SER A 218 14.46 -43.18 19.41
N SER A 219 15.35 -42.55 20.17
CA SER A 219 15.89 -43.09 21.42
C SER A 219 15.02 -42.62 22.58
N ALA A 220 14.25 -43.54 23.18
CA ALA A 220 13.35 -43.24 24.29
C ALA A 220 14.08 -43.20 25.65
N GLY A 221 15.36 -43.54 25.66
CA GLY A 221 16.20 -43.56 26.85
C GLY A 221 16.14 -44.87 27.62
N VAL A 222 16.64 -44.82 28.86
CA VAL A 222 16.77 -45.98 29.74
C VAL A 222 15.45 -46.24 30.44
N MET A 223 14.95 -47.46 30.29
CA MET A 223 13.78 -47.96 31.01
C MET A 223 14.14 -49.15 31.89
N THR A 224 13.43 -49.27 33.00
CA THR A 224 13.39 -50.46 33.84
C THR A 224 11.96 -50.96 33.88
N LEU A 225 11.77 -52.27 33.65
CA LEU A 225 10.44 -52.86 33.80
C LEU A 225 10.06 -52.87 35.28
N CYS A 226 8.79 -52.59 35.59
CA CYS A 226 8.32 -52.85 36.94
C CYS A 226 8.21 -54.37 37.17
N VAL A 227 8.28 -54.80 38.44
CA VAL A 227 8.23 -56.23 38.78
C VAL A 227 6.96 -56.90 38.23
N PHE A 228 5.83 -56.19 38.23
CA PHE A 228 4.58 -56.70 37.64
C PHE A 228 4.71 -56.96 36.14
N ASP A 229 5.24 -56.02 35.36
CA ASP A 229 5.41 -56.18 33.91
C ASP A 229 6.43 -57.27 33.59
N GLN A 230 7.47 -57.40 34.41
CA GLN A 230 8.43 -58.48 34.30
C GLN A 230 7.78 -59.85 34.55
N MET A 231 6.98 -59.99 35.62
CA MET A 231 6.22 -61.22 35.90
C MET A 231 5.22 -61.54 34.80
N LYS A 232 4.50 -60.52 34.32
CA LYS A 232 3.54 -60.63 33.21
C LYS A 232 4.24 -61.13 31.95
N ASN A 233 5.34 -60.49 31.54
CA ASN A 233 6.09 -60.88 30.34
C ASN A 233 6.69 -62.28 30.48
N ALA A 234 7.26 -62.61 31.65
CA ALA A 234 7.76 -63.95 31.93
C ALA A 234 6.65 -65.00 31.85
N SER A 235 5.47 -64.71 32.40
CA SER A 235 4.31 -65.62 32.37
C SER A 235 3.75 -65.80 30.96
N ILE A 236 3.71 -64.74 30.15
CA ILE A 236 3.22 -64.78 28.76
C ILE A 236 4.20 -65.53 27.85
N LEU A 237 5.51 -65.28 27.98
CA LEU A 237 6.52 -65.83 27.07
C LEU A 237 7.03 -67.21 27.49
N GLY A 238 7.21 -67.44 28.79
CA GLY A 238 7.81 -68.67 29.34
C GLY A 238 6.81 -69.62 30.01
N GLY A 239 5.52 -69.25 30.09
CA GLY A 239 4.48 -70.05 30.72
C GLY A 239 4.67 -70.27 32.22
N PHE A 240 4.10 -71.34 32.76
CA PHE A 240 4.09 -71.65 34.21
C PHE A 240 5.48 -71.80 34.84
N HIS A 241 6.50 -72.16 34.05
CA HIS A 241 7.86 -72.41 34.53
C HIS A 241 8.83 -71.23 34.38
N ALA A 242 8.32 -70.04 34.03
CA ALA A 242 9.17 -68.87 33.78
C ALA A 242 9.84 -68.35 35.07
N SER A 243 11.16 -68.23 35.07
CA SER A 243 11.92 -67.65 36.19
C SER A 243 11.97 -66.12 36.10
N VAL A 244 11.60 -65.44 37.18
CA VAL A 244 11.67 -63.97 37.28
C VAL A 244 12.89 -63.57 38.11
N LYS A 245 13.75 -62.67 37.59
CA LYS A 245 14.91 -62.14 38.32
C LYS A 245 14.45 -61.09 39.34
N GLY A 246 15.04 -61.10 40.54
CA GLY A 246 14.69 -60.15 41.62
C GLY A 246 14.98 -58.68 41.31
N SER A 247 15.87 -58.38 40.35
CA SER A 247 16.08 -57.05 39.79
C SER A 247 15.96 -57.10 38.26
N PRO A 248 14.95 -56.44 37.66
CA PRO A 248 14.87 -56.32 36.20
C PRO A 248 16.05 -55.52 35.66
N PRO A 249 16.69 -55.94 34.55
CA PRO A 249 17.79 -55.19 33.96
C PRO A 249 17.29 -53.86 33.39
N ALA A 250 18.11 -52.81 33.49
CA ALA A 250 17.90 -51.58 32.76
C ALA A 250 18.15 -51.81 31.27
N MET A 251 17.34 -51.20 30.42
CA MET A 251 17.42 -51.35 28.97
C MET A 251 17.24 -50.01 28.29
N SER A 252 18.08 -49.70 27.31
CA SER A 252 17.86 -48.57 26.41
C SER A 252 16.80 -48.97 25.37
N GLN A 253 15.72 -48.20 25.27
CA GLN A 253 14.65 -48.43 24.30
C GLN A 253 14.88 -47.60 23.03
N PHE A 254 14.88 -48.26 21.88
CA PHE A 254 14.86 -47.63 20.57
C PHE A 254 13.59 -47.98 19.83
N VAL A 255 13.01 -47.00 19.14
CA VAL A 255 11.79 -47.18 18.34
C VAL A 255 12.10 -46.79 16.91
N THR A 256 11.79 -47.66 15.95
CA THR A 256 11.99 -47.40 14.53
C THR A 256 10.66 -47.40 13.79
N VAL A 257 10.64 -46.72 12.65
CA VAL A 257 9.47 -46.59 11.79
C VAL A 257 9.87 -46.86 10.35
N GLY A 258 9.00 -47.55 9.61
CA GLY A 258 9.25 -47.98 8.23
C GLY A 258 8.30 -49.10 7.80
N SER A 259 8.83 -50.15 7.17
CA SER A 259 8.04 -51.29 6.69
C SER A 259 8.47 -52.61 7.34
N GLY A 260 7.48 -53.48 7.57
CA GLY A 260 7.65 -54.83 8.08
C GLY A 260 8.45 -54.94 9.38
N PRO A 261 7.97 -54.48 10.56
CA PRO A 261 6.65 -53.94 10.90
C PRO A 261 6.55 -52.39 10.78
N TYR A 262 5.33 -51.85 10.80
CA TYR A 262 5.05 -50.39 10.70
C TYR A 262 5.77 -49.56 11.78
N THR A 263 5.88 -50.09 12.98
CA THR A 263 6.72 -49.53 14.06
C THR A 263 7.40 -50.69 14.79
N GLY A 264 8.72 -50.63 14.96
CA GLY A 264 9.51 -51.65 15.67
C GLY A 264 10.07 -51.13 17.00
N PHE A 265 10.03 -51.94 18.04
CA PHE A 265 10.59 -51.64 19.37
C PHE A 265 11.79 -52.54 19.65
N TYR A 266 12.91 -51.94 20.00
CA TYR A 266 14.16 -52.62 20.32
C TYR A 266 14.58 -52.29 21.76
N TYR A 267 15.14 -53.30 22.46
CA TYR A 267 15.67 -53.16 23.81
C TYR A 267 17.12 -53.62 23.87
N ALA A 268 18.03 -52.67 24.11
CA ALA A 268 19.44 -52.93 24.37
C ALA A 268 19.67 -53.03 25.88
N VAL A 269 20.08 -54.20 26.36
CA VAL A 269 20.31 -54.43 27.80
C VAL A 269 21.56 -53.68 28.26
N GLU A 270 21.43 -52.82 29.26
CA GLU A 270 22.55 -52.09 29.85
C GLU A 270 23.40 -53.04 30.73
N GLY A 271 24.73 -52.94 30.59
CA GLY A 271 25.69 -53.75 31.36
C GLY A 271 26.28 -54.98 30.65
N ASN A 272 25.85 -55.29 29.42
CA ASN A 272 26.35 -56.46 28.66
C ASN A 272 27.40 -56.12 27.58
N SER A 273 27.95 -54.90 27.57
CA SER A 273 29.06 -54.52 26.68
C SER A 273 30.41 -54.94 27.29
N GLN A 274 31.24 -55.64 26.50
CA GLN A 274 32.62 -55.99 26.88
C GLN A 274 33.40 -54.76 27.39
N PRO A 275 34.29 -54.91 28.38
CA PRO A 275 35.05 -53.80 28.92
C PRO A 275 36.13 -53.37 27.91
N LEU A 276 35.86 -52.34 27.12
CA LEU A 276 36.87 -51.65 26.29
C LEU A 276 37.76 -50.68 27.09
N LEU A 277 37.73 -50.77 28.43
CA LEU A 277 38.51 -49.91 29.33
C LEU A 277 40.03 -50.14 29.27
N SER A 278 40.52 -51.17 28.57
CA SER A 278 41.96 -51.46 28.51
C SER A 278 42.73 -50.65 27.45
N HIS A 279 42.12 -50.27 26.32
CA HIS A 279 42.88 -49.62 25.22
C HIS A 279 42.97 -48.09 25.33
N VAL A 280 41.98 -47.42 25.93
CA VAL A 280 42.02 -45.95 26.11
C VAL A 280 43.01 -45.56 27.22
N ALA A 281 43.09 -46.35 28.29
CA ALA A 281 44.09 -46.13 29.35
C ALA A 281 45.53 -46.40 28.86
N LEU A 282 45.75 -47.38 27.97
CA LEU A 282 47.08 -47.71 27.44
C LEU A 282 47.56 -46.71 26.35
N ALA A 283 46.65 -46.17 25.54
CA ALA A 283 46.98 -45.16 24.52
C ALA A 283 47.29 -43.78 25.14
N VAL A 284 46.63 -43.44 26.26
CA VAL A 284 46.94 -42.23 27.04
C VAL A 284 48.24 -42.42 27.84
N ALA A 285 48.52 -43.62 28.34
CA ALA A 285 49.79 -43.91 29.03
C ALA A 285 51.01 -43.97 28.09
N SER A 286 50.86 -44.42 26.84
CA SER A 286 51.98 -44.55 25.89
C SER A 286 52.38 -43.26 25.17
N LYS A 287 51.53 -42.22 25.16
CA LYS A 287 51.85 -40.90 24.60
C LYS A 287 52.30 -39.85 25.63
N LEU A 288 52.12 -40.12 26.93
CA LEU A 288 52.59 -39.22 28.00
C LEU A 288 54.10 -39.34 28.27
N THR A 289 54.79 -40.35 27.77
CA THR A 289 56.25 -40.48 27.88
C THR A 289 57.02 -39.69 26.81
N SER A 290 56.43 -39.38 25.64
CA SER A 290 57.14 -38.68 24.56
C SER A 290 57.02 -37.15 24.59
N ALA A 291 56.04 -36.59 25.31
CA ALA A 291 55.82 -35.14 25.36
C ALA A 291 56.57 -34.42 26.50
N LEU A 292 57.14 -35.16 27.47
CA LEU A 292 57.94 -34.57 28.56
C LEU A 292 59.42 -34.35 28.21
N PHE A 293 59.89 -34.78 27.04
CA PHE A 293 61.30 -34.61 26.63
C PHE A 293 61.59 -33.40 25.73
N ASN A 294 60.58 -32.67 25.24
CA ASN A 294 60.79 -31.57 24.29
C ASN A 294 60.53 -30.16 24.87
N ALA A 295 60.33 -30.04 26.19
CA ALA A 295 60.09 -28.75 26.86
C ALA A 295 61.29 -28.24 27.69
N ALA A 296 62.50 -28.78 27.49
CA ALA A 296 63.71 -28.27 28.14
C ALA A 296 64.92 -28.35 27.20
N SER A 297 65.25 -27.21 26.59
CA SER A 297 66.43 -26.81 25.80
C SER A 297 66.01 -26.30 24.42
N GLY A 298 66.40 -25.13 23.95
CA GLY A 298 67.29 -24.12 24.47
C GLY A 298 67.45 -23.04 23.41
N TRP A 299 67.69 -21.83 23.88
CA TRP A 299 68.40 -20.78 23.19
C TRP A 299 69.74 -21.33 22.67
N LEU A 300 69.83 -21.73 21.39
CA LEU A 300 71.04 -21.77 20.54
C LEU A 300 70.70 -22.42 19.20
N GLY A 301 71.18 -21.82 18.12
CA GLY A 301 70.87 -22.25 16.76
C GLY A 301 71.55 -23.55 16.35
N TRP A 302 70.98 -24.21 15.34
CA TRP A 302 71.65 -24.35 14.05
C TRP A 302 70.71 -24.93 12.99
N ASN A 303 70.86 -24.32 11.82
CA ASN A 303 70.65 -24.79 10.46
C ASN A 303 70.46 -26.30 10.18
N LYS A 304 69.68 -26.50 9.11
CA LYS A 304 69.88 -27.39 7.94
C LYS A 304 69.25 -28.79 7.93
N ASN A 305 68.31 -28.88 6.99
CA ASN A 305 68.20 -29.85 5.89
C ASN A 305 68.09 -31.34 6.24
N LYS A 306 66.93 -31.93 5.89
CA LYS A 306 66.77 -32.73 4.66
C LYS A 306 65.34 -33.26 4.50
N SER A 307 64.97 -33.33 3.22
CA SER A 307 63.90 -34.08 2.57
C SER A 307 63.78 -35.54 3.00
N GLU A 308 62.54 -36.07 3.03
CA GLU A 308 62.05 -37.06 2.05
C GLU A 308 60.54 -37.31 2.26
N GLU A 309 59.77 -37.08 1.19
CA GLU A 309 58.35 -37.41 1.05
C GLU A 309 58.20 -38.89 0.69
N GLU A 310 57.48 -39.65 1.52
CA GLU A 310 56.83 -40.89 1.09
C GLU A 310 55.32 -40.78 1.36
N ALA A 311 54.56 -40.98 0.28
CA ALA A 311 53.10 -40.96 0.26
C ALA A 311 52.54 -42.10 1.14
N ALA A 312 52.04 -41.76 2.33
CA ALA A 312 51.23 -42.66 3.12
C ALA A 312 49.87 -42.87 2.43
N GLN A 313 49.66 -44.05 1.86
CA GLN A 313 48.34 -44.57 1.48
C GLN A 313 47.35 -44.33 2.63
N LYS A 314 46.27 -43.59 2.36
CA LYS A 314 45.14 -43.40 3.28
C LYS A 314 44.49 -44.76 3.56
N GLN A 315 44.97 -45.48 4.58
CA GLN A 315 44.26 -46.63 5.14
C GLN A 315 42.92 -46.14 5.70
N LYS A 316 41.80 -46.67 5.17
CA LYS A 316 40.47 -46.48 5.75
C LYS A 316 40.48 -46.94 7.21
N PRO A 317 39.90 -46.19 8.16
CA PRO A 317 39.89 -46.57 9.57
C PRO A 317 39.15 -47.90 9.76
N LYS A 318 39.68 -48.79 10.59
CA LYS A 318 39.03 -50.07 10.95
C LYS A 318 37.77 -49.79 11.77
N VAL A 319 36.60 -50.09 11.23
CA VAL A 319 35.29 -49.93 11.88
C VAL A 319 34.91 -51.23 12.61
N GLU A 320 34.42 -51.12 13.85
CA GLU A 320 34.00 -52.28 14.66
C GLU A 320 32.69 -52.91 14.10
N PRO A 321 32.52 -54.25 14.18
CA PRO A 321 31.30 -54.92 13.74
C PRO A 321 30.10 -54.56 14.64
N ALA A 322 28.92 -54.48 14.04
CA ALA A 322 27.69 -54.11 14.75
C ALA A 322 27.21 -55.23 15.69
N THR A 323 26.84 -54.88 16.93
CA THR A 323 26.21 -55.82 17.87
C THR A 323 24.76 -56.08 17.44
N PRO A 324 24.35 -57.32 17.14
CA PRO A 324 23.01 -57.61 16.64
C PRO A 324 21.92 -57.24 17.66
N LEU A 325 20.88 -56.57 17.21
CA LEU A 325 19.76 -56.08 18.00
C LEU A 325 18.44 -56.42 17.26
N GLY A 326 17.79 -57.51 17.68
CA GLY A 326 16.50 -57.96 17.13
C GLY A 326 15.29 -57.18 17.68
N ILE A 327 14.19 -57.21 16.94
CA ILE A 327 12.93 -56.58 17.33
C ILE A 327 12.37 -57.33 18.53
N ARG A 328 11.89 -56.59 19.54
CA ARG A 328 11.22 -57.16 20.70
C ARG A 328 9.74 -57.35 20.45
N PHE A 329 9.12 -56.33 19.90
CA PHE A 329 7.78 -56.40 19.33
C PHE A 329 7.62 -55.22 18.36
N GLY A 330 6.61 -55.30 17.52
CA GLY A 330 6.24 -54.21 16.63
C GLY A 330 4.74 -54.09 16.49
N LEU A 331 4.31 -53.01 15.84
CA LEU A 331 2.93 -52.82 15.41
C LEU A 331 2.84 -53.30 13.95
N PRO A 332 2.31 -54.50 13.68
CA PRO A 332 2.22 -55.02 12.32
C PRO A 332 1.07 -54.34 11.57
N ASP A 333 1.39 -53.67 10.47
CA ASP A 333 0.40 -53.26 9.46
C ASP A 333 1.04 -53.41 8.08
N SER A 334 0.76 -54.53 7.41
CA SER A 334 1.45 -54.95 6.18
C SER A 334 1.19 -54.06 4.98
N ARG A 335 0.15 -53.22 5.03
CA ARG A 335 -0.22 -52.31 3.94
C ARG A 335 0.32 -50.90 4.11
N ARG A 336 1.04 -50.63 5.20
CA ARG A 336 1.47 -49.27 5.55
C ARG A 336 2.96 -49.17 5.67
N HIS A 337 3.46 -48.01 5.29
CA HIS A 337 4.82 -47.59 5.49
C HIS A 337 4.83 -46.37 6.39
N GLY A 338 5.48 -46.50 7.54
CA GLY A 338 5.67 -45.37 8.41
C GLY A 338 6.73 -44.42 7.83
N GLU A 339 6.49 -43.12 7.94
CA GLU A 339 7.32 -42.08 7.31
C GLU A 339 8.19 -41.32 8.32
N SER A 340 7.68 -41.05 9.52
CA SER A 340 8.41 -40.30 10.54
C SER A 340 7.95 -40.61 11.95
N ILE A 341 8.85 -40.42 12.94
CA ILE A 341 8.53 -40.51 14.37
C ILE A 341 9.00 -39.27 15.12
N CYS A 342 8.10 -38.72 15.93
CA CYS A 342 8.31 -37.51 16.72
C CYS A 342 8.09 -37.79 18.21
N LEU A 343 9.18 -37.83 18.97
CA LEU A 343 9.20 -38.14 20.40
C LEU A 343 8.75 -36.93 21.23
N SER A 344 7.92 -37.15 22.25
CA SER A 344 7.54 -36.11 23.22
C SER A 344 8.73 -35.71 24.10
N PRO A 345 8.79 -34.48 24.65
CA PRO A 345 9.88 -34.04 25.53
C PRO A 345 10.16 -35.00 26.69
N CYS A 346 9.11 -35.57 27.31
CA CYS A 346 9.23 -36.54 28.41
C CYS A 346 9.59 -37.97 28.00
N ASN A 347 9.83 -38.25 26.72
CA ASN A 347 10.16 -39.57 26.18
C ASN A 347 9.13 -40.68 26.49
N THR A 348 7.89 -40.33 26.85
CA THR A 348 6.84 -41.31 27.17
C THR A 348 5.87 -41.55 26.03
N LEU A 349 5.71 -40.56 25.14
CA LEU A 349 4.80 -40.59 24.00
C LEU A 349 5.57 -40.33 22.70
N ALA A 350 5.07 -40.89 21.60
CA ALA A 350 5.56 -40.56 20.26
C ALA A 350 4.42 -40.44 19.26
N GLY A 351 4.52 -39.48 18.35
CA GLY A 351 3.66 -39.40 17.17
C GLY A 351 4.34 -40.07 15.98
N VAL A 352 3.62 -40.89 15.23
CA VAL A 352 4.11 -41.56 14.01
C VAL A 352 3.23 -41.22 12.83
N THR A 353 3.81 -40.84 11.69
CA THR A 353 3.09 -40.58 10.43
C THR A 353 3.20 -41.75 9.46
N ASP A 354 2.20 -41.90 8.59
CA ASP A 354 2.17 -42.96 7.57
C ASP A 354 1.81 -42.45 6.16
N ASP A 355 2.17 -43.26 5.17
CA ASP A 355 1.97 -43.05 3.73
C ASP A 355 0.48 -42.98 3.29
N PHE A 356 -0.45 -43.33 4.17
CA PHE A 356 -1.89 -43.20 3.95
C PHE A 356 -2.46 -41.89 4.54
N GLY A 357 -1.60 -41.05 5.12
CA GLY A 357 -1.97 -39.79 5.73
C GLY A 357 -2.68 -39.95 7.07
N ARG A 358 -2.10 -40.73 7.97
CA ARG A 358 -2.51 -40.80 9.37
C ARG A 358 -1.40 -40.38 10.31
N VAL A 359 -1.82 -39.96 11.50
CA VAL A 359 -0.94 -39.71 12.64
C VAL A 359 -1.36 -40.68 13.74
N ALA A 360 -0.45 -41.49 14.25
CA ALA A 360 -0.67 -42.42 15.37
C ALA A 360 0.07 -41.93 16.61
N LEU A 361 -0.62 -41.85 17.75
CA LEU A 361 -0.02 -41.54 19.06
C LEU A 361 0.31 -42.85 19.79
N LEU A 362 1.58 -43.07 20.08
CA LEU A 362 2.10 -44.24 20.77
C LEU A 362 2.40 -43.93 22.23
N ASP A 363 2.04 -44.87 23.11
CA ASP A 363 2.56 -45.01 24.46
C ASP A 363 3.82 -45.86 24.40
N LEU A 364 4.98 -45.30 24.73
CA LEU A 364 6.26 -45.99 24.58
C LEU A 364 6.54 -46.99 25.71
N ALA A 365 6.01 -46.72 26.91
CA ALA A 365 6.15 -47.63 28.03
C ALA A 365 5.30 -48.89 27.81
N ARG A 366 4.09 -48.72 27.28
CA ARG A 366 3.16 -49.83 27.03
C ARG A 366 3.30 -50.46 25.65
N GLY A 367 3.93 -49.78 24.70
CA GLY A 367 4.07 -50.25 23.33
C GLY A 367 2.76 -50.28 22.54
N VAL A 368 1.81 -49.39 22.84
CA VAL A 368 0.47 -49.41 22.22
C VAL A 368 0.09 -48.07 21.61
N THR A 369 -0.71 -48.10 20.55
CA THR A 369 -1.32 -46.90 19.97
C THR A 369 -2.50 -46.44 20.83
N ILE A 370 -2.41 -45.24 21.39
CA ILE A 370 -3.46 -44.62 22.23
C ILE A 370 -4.54 -43.98 21.35
N ARG A 371 -4.14 -43.32 20.27
CA ARG A 371 -5.03 -42.52 19.41
C ARG A 371 -4.53 -42.46 17.98
N MET A 372 -5.43 -42.28 17.02
CA MET A 372 -5.09 -42.11 15.61
C MET A 372 -5.94 -41.00 14.95
N TRP A 373 -5.30 -40.17 14.13
CA TRP A 373 -5.93 -39.15 13.30
C TRP A 373 -5.84 -39.53 11.82
N LYS A 374 -6.90 -39.30 11.04
CA LYS A 374 -7.00 -39.65 9.61
C LYS A 374 -7.14 -38.41 8.74
N GLY A 375 -6.60 -38.44 7.52
CA GLY A 375 -6.69 -37.34 6.55
C GLY A 375 -5.56 -36.31 6.66
N TYR A 376 -4.42 -36.71 7.23
CA TYR A 376 -3.22 -35.92 7.49
C TYR A 376 -2.06 -36.40 6.61
N ARG A 377 -2.24 -36.36 5.29
CA ARG A 377 -1.15 -36.68 4.34
C ARG A 377 -0.02 -35.67 4.46
N ASP A 378 1.22 -36.16 4.40
CA ASP A 378 2.45 -35.38 4.48
C ASP A 378 2.54 -34.55 5.78
N ALA A 379 1.90 -35.02 6.86
CA ALA A 379 1.83 -34.24 8.09
C ALA A 379 3.18 -34.15 8.80
N GLN A 380 3.45 -32.98 9.38
CA GLN A 380 4.63 -32.74 10.20
C GLN A 380 4.22 -32.60 11.66
N LEU A 381 5.00 -33.21 12.56
CA LEU A 381 4.66 -33.32 13.97
C LEU A 381 5.67 -32.56 14.84
N GLY A 382 5.17 -31.93 15.90
CA GLY A 382 5.99 -31.32 16.94
C GLY A 382 5.30 -31.37 18.30
N TRP A 383 6.05 -31.15 19.37
CA TRP A 383 5.51 -31.19 20.73
C TRP A 383 5.76 -29.87 21.46
N LEU A 384 4.75 -29.39 22.18
CA LEU A 384 4.87 -28.21 23.04
C LEU A 384 4.55 -28.57 24.49
N GLN A 385 5.51 -28.33 25.37
CA GLN A 385 5.36 -28.42 26.81
C GLN A 385 5.17 -27.02 27.40
N VAL A 386 4.09 -26.85 28.14
CA VAL A 386 3.68 -25.57 28.75
C VAL A 386 3.67 -25.73 30.26
N GLN A 387 4.32 -24.82 30.97
CA GLN A 387 4.37 -24.83 32.44
C GLN A 387 3.21 -24.02 33.04
N GLU A 388 2.72 -24.42 34.21
CA GLU A 388 1.83 -23.60 35.03
C GLU A 388 2.58 -22.40 35.65
N GLU A 389 2.07 -21.19 35.47
CA GLU A 389 2.59 -19.92 36.04
C GLU A 389 2.09 -19.72 37.49
N ARG A 390 2.97 -19.29 38.42
CA ARG A 390 2.59 -18.86 39.79
C ARG A 390 2.54 -17.34 39.87
N GLY A 391 1.59 -16.79 40.63
CA GLY A 391 1.60 -15.38 41.04
C GLY A 391 2.63 -15.12 42.15
N ASP A 392 3.19 -13.90 42.20
CA ASP A 392 4.34 -13.46 42.99
C ASP A 392 4.28 -13.60 44.53
N ARG A 393 3.22 -14.19 45.12
CA ARG A 393 3.00 -14.14 46.58
C ARG A 393 3.36 -15.39 47.40
N GLU A 394 4.10 -16.36 46.87
CA GLU A 394 4.54 -17.53 47.66
C GLU A 394 6.07 -17.64 47.77
N PHE A 395 6.69 -16.68 48.45
CA PHE A 395 8.05 -16.81 49.01
C PHE A 395 7.97 -17.40 50.44
N SER A 396 7.49 -18.63 50.57
CA SER A 396 7.69 -19.42 51.80
C SER A 396 8.62 -20.60 51.50
N PRO A 397 9.68 -20.84 52.32
CA PRO A 397 10.74 -21.79 52.02
C PRO A 397 10.38 -23.26 52.37
N SER A 398 9.09 -23.62 52.43
CA SER A 398 8.67 -25.00 52.73
C SER A 398 8.40 -25.80 51.45
N ALA A 399 9.19 -26.86 51.27
CA ALA A 399 9.08 -27.97 50.29
C ALA A 399 8.14 -27.73 49.09
N SER A 400 8.65 -27.03 48.07
CA SER A 400 7.92 -26.75 46.82
C SER A 400 7.55 -28.03 46.08
N LEU A 401 6.25 -28.32 45.96
CA LEU A 401 5.74 -29.32 45.00
C LEU A 401 6.27 -29.01 43.57
N PRO A 402 6.63 -30.02 42.77
CA PRO A 402 7.12 -29.82 41.40
C PRO A 402 6.06 -29.12 40.53
N ARG A 403 6.52 -28.18 39.68
CA ARG A 403 5.68 -27.40 38.74
C ARG A 403 4.87 -28.33 37.82
N ARG A 404 3.57 -28.09 37.68
CA ARG A 404 2.71 -28.85 36.75
C ARG A 404 3.01 -28.43 35.31
N HIS A 405 3.07 -29.41 34.41
CA HIS A 405 3.31 -29.21 33.00
C HIS A 405 2.18 -29.82 32.18
N ALA A 406 1.74 -29.08 31.16
CA ALA A 406 0.82 -29.53 30.13
C ALA A 406 1.61 -29.91 28.87
N LEU A 407 1.14 -30.92 28.15
CA LEU A 407 1.76 -31.42 26.93
C LEU A 407 0.76 -31.37 25.77
N PHE A 408 1.16 -30.75 24.66
CA PHE A 408 0.37 -30.61 23.45
C PHE A 408 1.10 -31.20 22.24
N LEU A 409 0.35 -31.88 21.37
CA LEU A 409 0.82 -32.32 20.05
C LEU A 409 0.43 -31.29 19.00
N ILE A 410 1.40 -30.87 18.21
CA ILE A 410 1.25 -29.97 17.07
C ILE A 410 1.27 -30.82 15.80
N ILE A 411 0.23 -30.70 14.98
CA ILE A 411 0.11 -31.39 13.69
C ILE A 411 -0.05 -30.33 12.60
N TYR A 412 0.98 -30.16 11.78
CA TYR A 412 0.89 -29.35 10.57
C TYR A 412 0.47 -30.24 9.39
N ALA A 413 -0.59 -29.87 8.68
CA ALA A 413 -1.12 -30.57 7.51
C ALA A 413 -0.91 -29.71 6.25
N PRO A 414 0.21 -29.88 5.51
CA PRO A 414 0.62 -28.98 4.43
C PRO A 414 -0.42 -28.86 3.31
N ARG A 415 -1.00 -29.98 2.87
CA ARG A 415 -2.02 -30.00 1.79
C ARG A 415 -3.25 -29.14 2.10
N ARG A 416 -3.60 -29.04 3.38
CA ARG A 416 -4.75 -28.25 3.86
C ARG A 416 -4.35 -26.83 4.23
N GLY A 417 -3.07 -26.54 4.44
CA GLY A 417 -2.61 -25.26 4.99
C GLY A 417 -3.15 -25.02 6.40
N ILE A 418 -3.18 -26.07 7.24
CA ILE A 418 -3.72 -25.98 8.60
C ILE A 418 -2.70 -26.54 9.60
N LEU A 419 -2.49 -25.81 10.69
CA LEU A 419 -1.75 -26.26 11.87
C LEU A 419 -2.74 -26.50 13.01
N GLU A 420 -2.80 -27.73 13.51
CA GLU A 420 -3.70 -28.13 14.59
C GLU A 420 -2.94 -28.41 15.88
N VAL A 421 -3.58 -28.09 17.01
CA VAL A 421 -3.05 -28.28 18.35
C VAL A 421 -3.98 -29.20 19.14
N TRP A 422 -3.42 -30.25 19.72
CA TRP A 422 -4.19 -31.28 20.42
C TRP A 422 -3.71 -31.43 21.87
N ALA A 423 -4.66 -31.46 22.81
CA ALA A 423 -4.39 -31.87 24.20
C ALA A 423 -4.29 -33.40 24.29
N MET A 424 -3.32 -33.90 25.06
CA MET A 424 -2.87 -35.30 24.93
C MET A 424 -3.51 -36.32 25.88
N GLN A 425 -3.22 -37.59 25.57
CA GLN A 425 -3.83 -38.85 26.04
C GLN A 425 -5.32 -39.03 25.69
N ARG A 426 -6.22 -38.13 26.11
CA ARG A 426 -7.67 -38.20 25.81
C ARG A 426 -8.33 -36.84 25.53
N GLY A 427 -7.54 -35.77 25.44
CA GLY A 427 -8.04 -34.40 25.29
C GLY A 427 -8.57 -34.04 23.89
N PRO A 428 -9.40 -33.00 23.78
CA PRO A 428 -9.90 -32.50 22.50
C PRO A 428 -8.82 -31.76 21.69
N ARG A 429 -9.15 -31.39 20.45
CA ARG A 429 -8.38 -30.39 19.69
C ARG A 429 -8.58 -29.04 20.39
N VAL A 430 -7.49 -28.39 20.77
CA VAL A 430 -7.52 -27.12 21.52
C VAL A 430 -7.35 -25.89 20.62
N GLY A 431 -6.86 -26.08 19.39
CA GLY A 431 -6.74 -25.00 18.41
C GLY A 431 -6.49 -25.51 16.99
N ALA A 432 -6.82 -24.68 16.01
CA ALA A 432 -6.48 -24.88 14.60
C ALA A 432 -6.24 -23.51 13.96
N PHE A 433 -5.15 -23.39 13.19
CA PHE A 433 -4.71 -22.15 12.57
C PHE A 433 -4.53 -22.36 11.08
N THR A 434 -5.09 -21.47 10.26
CA THR A 434 -4.81 -21.44 8.82
C THR A 434 -3.42 -20.86 8.61
N VAL A 435 -2.57 -21.60 7.90
CA VAL A 435 -1.18 -21.27 7.62
C VAL A 435 -0.87 -21.54 6.14
N GLY A 436 0.27 -21.07 5.65
CA GLY A 436 0.69 -21.35 4.27
C GLY A 436 0.76 -22.85 3.97
N LYS A 437 0.41 -23.25 2.73
CA LYS A 437 0.51 -24.66 2.27
C LYS A 437 1.95 -25.15 2.10
N TYR A 438 2.90 -24.22 2.04
CA TYR A 438 4.32 -24.48 1.80
C TYR A 438 5.21 -24.15 3.01
N CYS A 439 4.63 -23.98 4.20
CA CYS A 439 5.41 -23.79 5.41
C CYS A 439 6.16 -25.07 5.81
N ARG A 440 7.08 -24.95 6.78
CA ARG A 440 7.77 -26.08 7.39
C ARG A 440 7.73 -25.98 8.91
N LEU A 441 7.27 -27.04 9.57
CA LEU A 441 7.26 -27.15 11.02
C LEU A 441 8.64 -27.61 11.50
N LEU A 442 9.30 -26.79 12.31
CA LEU A 442 10.60 -27.08 12.90
C LEU A 442 10.38 -27.40 14.38
N TYR A 443 10.65 -28.66 14.76
CA TYR A 443 10.58 -29.12 16.14
C TYR A 443 11.97 -29.48 16.65
N ALA A 444 12.40 -28.82 17.72
CA ALA A 444 13.64 -29.13 18.42
C ALA A 444 13.31 -29.94 19.68
N GLY A 445 13.32 -31.27 19.57
CA GLY A 445 13.04 -32.18 20.69
C GLY A 445 14.16 -32.33 21.72
N TYR A 446 15.09 -31.38 21.77
CA TYR A 446 16.26 -31.37 22.65
C TYR A 446 16.58 -29.94 23.09
N HIS A 447 17.43 -29.80 24.12
CA HIS A 447 17.82 -28.53 24.73
C HIS A 447 19.34 -28.33 24.56
N LEU A 448 20.03 -27.75 25.57
CA LEU A 448 21.49 -27.67 25.59
C LEU A 448 22.08 -29.01 25.98
N MET A 449 23.14 -29.41 25.26
CA MET A 449 23.97 -30.55 25.63
C MET A 449 25.08 -30.13 26.61
N GLY A 450 25.39 -30.98 27.58
CA GLY A 450 26.36 -30.74 28.64
C GLY A 450 25.74 -30.28 29.97
N VAL A 451 24.42 -30.44 30.14
CA VAL A 451 23.68 -30.09 31.37
C VAL A 451 23.37 -31.35 32.19
N ASN A 452 23.31 -31.22 33.51
CA ASN A 452 22.98 -32.30 34.45
C ASN A 452 22.14 -31.80 35.65
N SER A 453 21.77 -32.70 36.56
CA SER A 453 20.99 -32.40 37.77
C SER A 453 21.56 -31.29 38.68
N VAL A 454 22.89 -31.11 38.70
CA VAL A 454 23.56 -30.06 39.49
C VAL A 454 23.57 -28.71 38.75
N THR A 455 23.86 -28.73 37.45
CA THR A 455 23.99 -27.51 36.63
C THR A 455 22.64 -26.93 36.18
N SER A 456 21.58 -27.74 36.17
CA SER A 456 20.22 -27.31 35.84
C SER A 456 19.55 -26.46 36.93
N GLN A 457 20.03 -26.53 38.18
CA GLN A 457 19.53 -25.72 39.30
C GLN A 457 20.02 -24.27 39.17
N GLY A 458 19.23 -23.42 38.53
CA GLY A 458 19.47 -21.96 38.42
C GLY A 458 19.46 -21.38 37.02
N TRP A 459 19.22 -22.19 35.98
CA TRP A 459 19.15 -21.72 34.59
C TRP A 459 17.68 -21.54 34.17
N GLN A 460 17.28 -20.31 33.80
CA GLN A 460 16.02 -20.07 33.07
C GLN A 460 16.32 -20.19 31.57
N LEU A 461 16.28 -21.41 31.03
CA LEU A 461 16.52 -21.63 29.61
C LEU A 461 15.31 -21.21 28.77
N HIS A 462 15.42 -20.08 28.05
CA HIS A 462 14.50 -19.75 26.96
C HIS A 462 14.85 -20.58 25.72
N THR A 463 14.23 -21.74 25.57
CA THR A 463 14.36 -22.58 24.37
C THR A 463 13.09 -22.53 23.53
N GLN A 464 13.26 -22.45 22.21
CA GLN A 464 12.17 -22.53 21.25
C GLN A 464 11.92 -24.00 20.92
N GLN A 465 10.80 -24.53 21.42
CA GLN A 465 10.44 -25.93 21.23
C GLN A 465 9.92 -26.20 19.81
N VAL A 466 9.00 -25.37 19.30
CA VAL A 466 8.37 -25.53 17.97
C VAL A 466 8.23 -24.18 17.28
N CYS A 467 8.64 -24.12 16.01
CA CYS A 467 8.50 -22.95 15.14
C CYS A 467 7.91 -23.33 13.78
N LEU A 468 7.22 -22.40 13.13
CA LEU A 468 6.75 -22.52 11.76
C LEU A 468 7.56 -21.57 10.86
N LEU A 469 8.25 -22.14 9.88
CA LEU A 469 8.99 -21.39 8.86
C LEU A 469 8.11 -21.20 7.63
N ASP A 470 7.84 -19.95 7.26
CA ASP A 470 7.09 -19.61 6.06
C ASP A 470 8.04 -19.12 4.96
N PRO A 471 8.27 -19.91 3.89
CA PRO A 471 9.17 -19.52 2.81
C PRO A 471 8.66 -18.34 1.98
N THR A 472 7.34 -18.10 1.96
CA THR A 472 6.76 -17.03 1.13
C THR A 472 7.00 -15.65 1.73
N THR A 473 6.98 -15.56 3.07
CA THR A 473 7.21 -14.32 3.80
C THR A 473 8.64 -14.22 4.36
N GLY A 474 9.37 -15.34 4.42
CA GLY A 474 10.66 -15.42 5.12
C GLY A 474 10.53 -15.35 6.64
N ALA A 475 9.31 -15.45 7.20
CA ALA A 475 9.06 -15.31 8.62
C ALA A 475 9.21 -16.64 9.38
N LEU A 476 9.82 -16.57 10.57
CA LEU A 476 9.85 -17.65 11.54
C LEU A 476 8.88 -17.34 12.68
N ARG A 477 7.82 -18.12 12.84
CA ARG A 477 6.76 -17.89 13.83
C ARG A 477 6.84 -18.91 14.96
N THR A 478 6.85 -18.45 16.21
CA THR A 478 6.78 -19.32 17.39
C THR A 478 5.33 -19.66 17.74
N ILE A 479 5.10 -20.84 18.31
CA ILE A 479 3.77 -21.30 18.73
C ILE A 479 3.67 -21.18 20.25
N SER A 480 2.74 -20.36 20.74
CA SER A 480 2.47 -20.18 22.17
C SER A 480 1.08 -20.69 22.53
N ILE A 481 1.00 -21.50 23.59
CA ILE A 481 -0.25 -22.12 24.05
C ILE A 481 -0.38 -21.87 25.56
N PRO A 482 -1.44 -21.21 26.04
CA PRO A 482 -1.67 -21.03 27.46
C PRO A 482 -1.94 -22.34 28.21
N PHE A 483 -1.42 -22.48 29.45
CA PHE A 483 -1.57 -23.69 30.28
C PHE A 483 -3.03 -24.12 30.48
N HIS A 484 -3.95 -23.17 30.68
CA HIS A 484 -5.36 -23.45 30.95
C HIS A 484 -6.07 -24.21 29.82
N LEU A 485 -5.54 -24.21 28.59
CA LEU A 485 -6.09 -25.00 27.48
C LEU A 485 -5.94 -26.51 27.72
N ALA A 486 -5.00 -26.93 28.57
CA ALA A 486 -4.89 -28.33 29.01
C ALA A 486 -6.04 -28.76 29.93
N LEU A 487 -6.75 -27.80 30.53
CA LEU A 487 -7.87 -28.03 31.45
C LEU A 487 -9.23 -28.03 30.74
N SER A 488 -9.27 -27.87 29.42
CA SER A 488 -10.48 -27.68 28.61
C SER A 488 -11.36 -28.93 28.38
N ASP A 489 -11.10 -30.03 29.07
CA ASP A 489 -11.93 -31.24 28.99
C ASP A 489 -13.25 -31.06 29.77
N LYS A 490 -14.35 -31.68 29.29
CA LYS A 490 -15.71 -31.56 29.85
C LYS A 490 -15.80 -31.96 31.33
N LYS A 491 -14.84 -32.73 31.84
CA LYS A 491 -14.76 -33.15 33.26
C LYS A 491 -14.04 -32.15 34.16
N ASN A 492 -13.31 -31.20 33.57
CA ASN A 492 -12.40 -30.29 34.27
C ASN A 492 -12.75 -28.81 34.06
N GLU A 493 -13.93 -28.48 33.51
CA GLU A 493 -14.39 -27.09 33.31
C GLU A 493 -14.27 -26.27 34.59
N ARG A 494 -14.70 -26.82 35.73
CA ARG A 494 -14.55 -26.14 37.04
C ARG A 494 -13.08 -25.87 37.42
N ALA A 495 -12.16 -26.76 37.05
CA ALA A 495 -10.73 -26.57 37.33
C ALA A 495 -10.10 -25.55 36.37
N LYS A 496 -10.54 -25.52 35.10
CA LYS A 496 -10.21 -24.48 34.13
C LYS A 496 -10.70 -23.13 34.61
N ASP A 497 -11.96 -23.04 35.02
CA ASP A 497 -12.58 -21.80 35.51
C ASP A 497 -11.93 -21.34 36.80
N MET A 498 -11.61 -22.25 37.72
CA MET A 498 -10.85 -21.91 38.94
C MET A 498 -9.43 -21.43 38.63
N HIS A 499 -8.74 -22.03 37.67
CA HIS A 499 -7.40 -21.59 37.25
C HIS A 499 -7.47 -20.23 36.53
N LEU A 500 -8.43 -20.05 35.63
CA LEU A 500 -8.70 -18.78 34.97
C LEU A 500 -9.12 -17.71 35.97
N LEU A 501 -9.95 -18.02 36.97
CA LEU A 501 -10.36 -17.13 38.05
C LEU A 501 -9.19 -16.76 38.95
N LYS A 502 -8.29 -17.71 39.29
CA LYS A 502 -7.06 -17.42 40.04
C LYS A 502 -6.09 -16.55 39.25
N ARG A 503 -5.93 -16.82 37.95
CA ARG A 503 -5.08 -16.02 37.06
C ARG A 503 -5.67 -14.64 36.84
N LEU A 504 -6.97 -14.56 36.56
CA LEU A 504 -7.76 -13.33 36.48
C LEU A 504 -7.71 -12.57 37.80
N SER A 505 -7.85 -13.21 38.96
CA SER A 505 -7.74 -12.55 40.28
C SER A 505 -6.33 -12.07 40.61
N ALA A 506 -5.28 -12.77 40.12
CA ALA A 506 -3.91 -12.32 40.24
C ALA A 506 -3.58 -11.17 39.27
N VAL A 507 -4.19 -11.19 38.08
CA VAL A 507 -4.02 -10.23 36.98
C VAL A 507 -4.83 -8.96 37.28
N LEU A 508 -6.11 -9.05 37.63
CA LEU A 508 -6.99 -7.94 38.02
C LEU A 508 -6.59 -7.21 39.33
N LYS A 509 -5.50 -7.62 39.99
CA LYS A 509 -4.84 -6.83 41.04
C LYS A 509 -3.91 -5.75 40.49
N SER A 510 -3.69 -5.71 39.17
CA SER A 510 -3.02 -4.60 38.50
C SER A 510 -3.99 -3.85 37.57
N ARG A 511 -3.81 -2.53 37.48
CA ARG A 511 -4.56 -1.66 36.56
C ARG A 511 -4.43 -2.10 35.10
N ASP A 512 -3.20 -2.42 34.70
CA ASP A 512 -2.81 -2.79 33.33
C ASP A 512 -3.54 -4.05 32.80
N ALA A 513 -3.95 -4.93 33.71
CA ALA A 513 -4.63 -6.17 33.41
C ALA A 513 -6.12 -6.01 33.11
N LEU A 514 -6.80 -5.13 33.85
CA LEU A 514 -8.19 -4.77 33.56
C LEU A 514 -8.25 -4.04 32.21
N GLU A 515 -7.33 -3.11 31.98
CA GLU A 515 -7.17 -2.43 30.68
C GLU A 515 -6.90 -3.46 29.55
N SER A 516 -6.05 -4.47 29.77
CA SER A 516 -5.81 -5.55 28.81
C SER A 516 -7.05 -6.42 28.53
N LEU A 517 -7.87 -6.70 29.54
CA LEU A 517 -9.10 -7.49 29.37
C LEU A 517 -10.18 -6.70 28.61
N LEU A 518 -10.33 -5.42 28.93
CA LEU A 518 -11.21 -4.48 28.22
C LEU A 518 -10.74 -4.22 26.78
N SER A 519 -9.43 -4.43 26.52
CA SER A 519 -8.81 -4.37 25.19
C SER A 519 -9.01 -5.62 24.31
N ASN A 520 -9.88 -6.57 24.70
CA ASN A 520 -10.12 -7.79 23.93
C ASN A 520 -11.34 -7.68 23.02
N LYS A 521 -11.12 -7.51 21.71
CA LYS A 521 -12.17 -7.38 20.66
C LYS A 521 -13.19 -8.53 20.61
N ASN A 522 -12.85 -9.71 21.13
CA ASN A 522 -13.67 -10.91 21.01
C ASN A 522 -14.50 -11.24 22.27
N ALA A 523 -14.42 -10.42 23.32
CA ALA A 523 -15.16 -10.63 24.56
C ALA A 523 -16.63 -10.15 24.42
N PRO A 524 -17.64 -10.99 24.70
CA PRO A 524 -19.03 -10.55 24.74
C PRO A 524 -19.23 -9.46 25.79
N VAL A 525 -20.05 -8.44 25.49
CA VAL A 525 -20.30 -7.32 26.41
C VAL A 525 -20.86 -7.79 27.75
N SER A 526 -21.75 -8.79 27.76
CA SER A 526 -22.24 -9.42 28.99
C SER A 526 -21.12 -10.05 29.83
N CYS A 527 -20.06 -10.57 29.21
CA CYS A 527 -18.89 -11.09 29.91
C CYS A 527 -18.05 -9.97 30.52
N LEU A 528 -17.85 -8.87 29.79
CA LEU A 528 -17.11 -7.69 30.28
C LEU A 528 -17.86 -7.01 31.45
N THR A 529 -19.18 -6.87 31.36
CA THR A 529 -20.03 -6.32 32.43
C THR A 529 -19.95 -7.19 33.69
N ASN A 530 -20.11 -8.51 33.55
CA ASN A 530 -20.08 -9.43 34.70
C ASN A 530 -18.70 -9.48 35.38
N VAL A 531 -17.61 -9.44 34.61
CA VAL A 531 -16.23 -9.45 35.15
C VAL A 531 -15.91 -8.13 35.85
N THR A 532 -16.26 -6.99 35.25
CA THR A 532 -16.02 -5.67 35.85
C THR A 532 -16.87 -5.46 37.12
N SER A 533 -18.11 -5.99 37.15
CA SER A 533 -18.99 -5.99 38.33
C SER A 533 -18.41 -6.81 39.47
N ALA A 534 -17.99 -8.06 39.19
CA ALA A 534 -17.41 -8.93 40.19
C ALA A 534 -16.09 -8.39 40.77
N LEU A 535 -15.30 -7.68 39.94
CA LEU A 535 -14.09 -6.99 40.38
C LEU A 535 -14.40 -5.78 41.27
N HIS A 536 -15.38 -4.96 40.88
CA HIS A 536 -15.83 -3.81 41.67
C HIS A 536 -16.30 -4.25 43.06
N ASP A 537 -17.11 -5.31 43.14
CA ASP A 537 -17.62 -5.86 44.39
C ASP A 537 -16.50 -6.45 45.27
N ALA A 538 -15.52 -7.13 44.66
CA ALA A 538 -14.37 -7.71 45.38
C ALA A 538 -13.42 -6.65 45.94
N LEU A 539 -13.20 -5.54 45.20
CA LEU A 539 -12.36 -4.42 45.65
C LEU A 539 -13.03 -3.63 46.79
N LYS A 540 -14.36 -3.52 46.78
CA LYS A 540 -15.13 -2.85 47.85
C LYS A 540 -15.08 -3.58 49.19
N GLN A 541 -14.72 -4.87 49.19
CA GLN A 541 -14.64 -5.72 50.40
C GLN A 541 -13.23 -5.77 51.04
N GLN A 542 -12.23 -5.04 50.54
CA GLN A 542 -10.88 -4.98 51.13
C GLN A 542 -10.66 -3.69 51.96
N ASP A 543 -9.88 -3.79 53.04
CA ASP A 543 -9.60 -2.67 53.97
C ASP A 543 -8.57 -1.65 53.44
N GLU A 544 -7.69 -2.04 52.51
CA GLU A 544 -6.76 -1.15 51.80
C GLU A 544 -7.01 -1.26 50.29
N VAL A 545 -7.65 -0.24 49.69
CA VAL A 545 -8.00 -0.24 48.27
C VAL A 545 -7.31 0.89 47.53
N GLU A 546 -6.76 0.61 46.36
CA GLU A 546 -6.30 1.62 45.41
C GLU A 546 -7.53 2.36 44.85
N THR A 547 -7.77 3.58 45.33
CA THR A 547 -8.96 4.40 45.00
C THR A 547 -9.14 4.64 43.50
N SER A 548 -8.02 4.74 42.77
CA SER A 548 -7.97 4.89 41.30
C SER A 548 -8.59 3.69 40.56
N LEU A 549 -8.40 2.47 41.06
CA LEU A 549 -8.84 1.23 40.42
C LEU A 549 -10.33 0.96 40.68
N LEU A 550 -10.83 1.35 41.86
CA LEU A 550 -12.26 1.36 42.20
C LEU A 550 -13.05 2.33 41.31
N GLN A 551 -12.48 3.52 41.06
CA GLN A 551 -13.08 4.54 40.19
C GLN A 551 -13.05 4.14 38.71
N LEU A 552 -12.01 3.42 38.27
CA LEU A 552 -11.91 2.83 36.93
C LEU A 552 -12.98 1.74 36.69
N CYS A 553 -13.20 0.85 37.66
CA CYS A 553 -14.21 -0.22 37.52
C CYS A 553 -15.64 0.33 37.47
N SER A 554 -15.95 1.34 38.29
CA SER A 554 -17.29 1.94 38.34
C SER A 554 -17.63 2.73 37.07
N SER A 555 -16.64 3.42 36.50
CA SER A 555 -16.78 4.14 35.21
C SER A 555 -16.99 3.17 34.04
N HIS A 556 -16.23 2.08 33.95
CA HIS A 556 -16.36 1.10 32.86
C HIS A 556 -17.68 0.30 32.91
N LEU A 557 -18.21 0.02 34.11
CA LEU A 557 -19.53 -0.60 34.26
C LEU A 557 -20.67 0.27 33.70
N LYS A 558 -20.62 1.58 33.95
CA LYS A 558 -21.60 2.53 33.40
C LYS A 558 -21.57 2.55 31.87
N LEU A 559 -20.38 2.51 31.27
CA LEU A 559 -20.20 2.52 29.82
C LEU A 559 -20.68 1.22 29.15
N LEU A 560 -20.43 0.06 29.76
CA LEU A 560 -20.87 -1.24 29.21
C LEU A 560 -22.40 -1.44 29.30
N GLN A 561 -23.03 -0.87 30.34
CA GLN A 561 -24.50 -0.86 30.46
C GLN A 561 -25.13 -0.03 29.34
N LEU A 562 -24.60 1.17 29.09
CA LEU A 562 -25.04 2.05 27.99
C LEU A 562 -24.98 1.37 26.61
N TYR A 563 -23.91 0.62 26.31
CA TYR A 563 -23.77 -0.13 25.04
C TYR A 563 -24.93 -1.13 24.84
N THR A 564 -25.40 -1.76 25.92
CA THR A 564 -26.43 -2.82 25.87
C THR A 564 -27.83 -2.23 25.68
N ASP A 565 -28.10 -1.08 26.33
CA ASP A 565 -29.40 -0.43 26.31
C ASP A 565 -29.75 0.18 24.93
N ILE A 566 -28.74 0.64 24.18
CA ILE A 566 -28.89 1.19 22.82
C ILE A 566 -29.32 0.12 21.79
N GLN A 567 -29.03 -1.16 22.03
CA GLN A 567 -29.23 -2.25 21.06
C GLN A 567 -30.67 -2.78 20.91
N GLN A 568 -31.63 -2.40 21.77
CA GLN A 568 -32.85 -3.20 21.99
C GLN A 568 -34.21 -2.55 21.70
N LEU A 569 -34.30 -1.46 20.94
CA LEU A 569 -35.53 -0.67 20.97
C LEU A 569 -36.00 -0.27 19.56
N GLN A 570 -37.32 -0.22 19.28
CA GLN A 570 -37.95 0.26 18.02
C GLN A 570 -38.97 1.40 18.30
N SER A 571 -39.35 2.20 17.28
CA SER A 571 -40.20 3.40 17.43
C SER A 571 -41.16 3.73 16.28
N ASP A 572 -42.19 4.53 16.62
CA ASP A 572 -43.24 5.14 15.79
C ASP A 572 -42.89 6.55 15.25
N SER A 573 -43.72 7.05 14.32
CA SER A 573 -43.52 8.23 13.44
C SER A 573 -44.43 9.43 13.73
N LEU A 574 -44.08 10.63 13.20
CA LEU A 574 -44.95 11.82 13.09
C LEU A 574 -44.57 12.74 11.90
N GLU A 575 -45.53 13.59 11.48
CA GLU A 575 -45.62 14.36 10.21
C GLU A 575 -45.33 15.88 10.37
N GLY A 576 -44.95 16.55 9.27
CA GLY A 576 -44.86 18.04 9.18
C GLY A 576 -43.73 18.62 8.32
N LEU A 577 -42.77 17.81 7.88
CA LEU A 577 -41.52 18.26 7.20
C LEU A 577 -41.58 18.18 5.66
N GLU A 578 -42.73 17.81 5.10
CA GLU A 578 -42.86 17.38 3.70
C GLU A 578 -42.87 18.54 2.70
N GLU A 579 -43.32 19.73 3.11
CA GLU A 579 -43.48 20.88 2.22
C GLU A 579 -42.13 21.52 1.84
N GLU A 580 -41.23 21.79 2.80
CA GLU A 580 -39.88 22.33 2.53
C GLU A 580 -39.00 21.33 1.76
N LEU A 581 -39.15 20.03 2.02
CA LEU A 581 -38.43 18.98 1.28
C LEU A 581 -38.86 18.93 -0.20
N SER A 582 -40.15 19.13 -0.49
CA SER A 582 -40.67 19.13 -1.87
C SER A 582 -40.07 20.24 -2.75
N ARG A 583 -39.68 21.38 -2.14
CA ARG A 583 -39.07 22.51 -2.85
C ARG A 583 -37.65 22.18 -3.36
N VAL A 584 -36.87 21.46 -2.57
CA VAL A 584 -35.45 21.17 -2.87
C VAL A 584 -35.23 19.79 -3.51
N GLU A 585 -36.25 18.93 -3.49
CA GLU A 585 -36.21 17.56 -4.01
C GLU A 585 -35.68 17.44 -5.46
N PRO A 586 -36.12 18.25 -6.45
CA PRO A 586 -35.63 18.12 -7.82
C PRO A 586 -34.11 18.36 -7.94
N THR A 587 -33.58 19.32 -7.19
CA THR A 587 -32.16 19.64 -7.15
C THR A 587 -31.36 18.54 -6.46
N LEU A 588 -31.88 17.99 -5.35
CA LEU A 588 -31.28 16.88 -4.62
C LEU A 588 -31.20 15.61 -5.47
N GLN A 589 -32.25 15.29 -6.22
CA GLN A 589 -32.27 14.13 -7.13
C GLN A 589 -31.23 14.29 -8.25
N ARG A 590 -31.15 15.48 -8.87
CA ARG A 590 -30.15 15.77 -9.91
C ARG A 590 -28.72 15.72 -9.39
N TYR A 591 -28.49 16.24 -8.18
CA TYR A 591 -27.21 16.14 -7.49
C TYR A 591 -26.84 14.67 -7.17
N ALA A 592 -27.77 13.88 -6.65
CA ALA A 592 -27.57 12.46 -6.32
C ALA A 592 -27.19 11.63 -7.55
N GLN A 593 -27.80 11.91 -8.70
CA GLN A 593 -27.42 11.26 -9.97
C GLN A 593 -25.98 11.58 -10.36
N LEU A 594 -25.57 12.85 -10.28
CA LEU A 594 -24.23 13.30 -10.66
C LEU A 594 -23.13 12.85 -9.66
N SER A 595 -23.47 12.67 -8.38
CA SER A 595 -22.53 12.21 -7.34
C SER A 595 -22.38 10.68 -7.30
N SER A 596 -23.26 9.93 -7.97
CA SER A 596 -23.26 8.46 -8.02
C SER A 596 -22.18 7.86 -8.94
N LYS A 597 -20.90 8.15 -8.69
CA LYS A 597 -19.81 7.39 -9.32
C LYS A 597 -19.72 5.99 -8.71
N PRO A 598 -19.57 4.92 -9.51
CA PRO A 598 -19.33 3.58 -8.98
C PRO A 598 -17.97 3.56 -8.28
N SER A 599 -17.98 3.34 -6.96
CA SER A 599 -16.79 3.16 -6.14
C SER A 599 -16.77 1.73 -5.59
N VAL A 600 -15.64 1.04 -5.75
CA VAL A 600 -15.42 -0.27 -5.15
C VAL A 600 -14.98 -0.06 -3.70
N SER A 601 -15.81 -0.45 -2.73
CA SER A 601 -15.44 -0.51 -1.32
C SER A 601 -15.30 -1.97 -0.89
N PHE A 602 -14.28 -2.26 -0.08
CA PHE A 602 -14.10 -3.58 0.50
C PHE A 602 -15.01 -3.72 1.73
N ALA A 603 -15.51 -4.93 2.00
CA ALA A 603 -16.44 -5.19 3.11
C ALA A 603 -15.87 -4.81 4.50
N GLN A 604 -14.55 -4.74 4.64
CA GLN A 604 -13.85 -4.33 5.87
C GLN A 604 -13.86 -2.80 6.10
N ASP A 605 -14.10 -2.02 5.05
CA ASP A 605 -14.20 -0.56 5.08
C ASP A 605 -15.66 -0.09 5.17
N SER A 606 -16.61 -1.02 5.38
CA SER A 606 -18.02 -0.68 5.46
C SER A 606 -18.33 0.04 6.79
N PRO A 607 -19.01 1.21 6.76
CA PRO A 607 -19.41 1.92 7.97
C PRO A 607 -20.40 1.10 8.82
N ASP A 608 -21.00 0.06 8.26
CA ASP A 608 -21.97 -0.82 8.92
C ASP A 608 -21.31 -1.97 9.73
N THR A 609 -19.98 -2.00 9.84
CA THR A 609 -19.27 -2.94 10.72
C THR A 609 -19.55 -2.58 12.19
N PRO A 610 -20.04 -3.51 13.04
CA PRO A 610 -20.43 -3.18 14.42
C PRO A 610 -19.22 -2.72 15.24
N LEU A 611 -19.35 -1.56 15.90
CA LEU A 611 -18.32 -1.01 16.79
C LEU A 611 -18.06 -1.99 17.93
N SER A 612 -16.82 -2.47 18.06
CA SER A 612 -16.44 -3.37 19.16
C SER A 612 -16.50 -2.63 20.50
N ALA A 613 -16.85 -3.34 21.58
CA ALA A 613 -16.89 -2.77 22.93
C ALA A 613 -15.54 -2.17 23.38
N GLN A 614 -14.42 -2.73 22.90
CA GLN A 614 -13.10 -2.14 23.11
C GLN A 614 -12.97 -0.77 22.47
N ALA A 615 -13.31 -0.64 21.17
CA ALA A 615 -13.22 0.62 20.46
C ALA A 615 -14.11 1.69 21.11
N PHE A 616 -15.30 1.29 21.57
CA PHE A 616 -16.21 2.12 22.35
C PHE A 616 -15.59 2.60 23.67
N LEU A 617 -14.99 1.71 24.46
CA LEU A 617 -14.38 2.05 25.75
C LEU A 617 -13.12 2.90 25.63
N THR A 618 -12.31 2.71 24.58
CA THR A 618 -11.10 3.53 24.36
C THR A 618 -11.41 4.98 23.97
N GLN A 619 -12.60 5.24 23.45
CA GLN A 619 -13.01 6.55 22.97
C GLN A 619 -13.78 7.36 24.02
N LEU A 620 -14.06 6.80 25.20
CA LEU A 620 -14.87 7.41 26.25
C LEU A 620 -14.09 7.45 27.57
N GLU A 621 -14.01 8.63 28.17
CA GLU A 621 -13.37 8.87 29.46
C GLU A 621 -14.41 9.40 30.45
N VAL A 622 -14.43 8.87 31.68
CA VAL A 622 -15.30 9.40 32.74
C VAL A 622 -14.51 10.40 33.58
N THR A 623 -14.94 11.65 33.58
CA THR A 623 -14.30 12.74 34.34
C THR A 623 -14.63 12.65 35.84
N GLU A 624 -13.87 13.35 36.68
CA GLU A 624 -13.99 13.28 38.16
C GLU A 624 -15.37 13.70 38.69
N ASP A 625 -16.11 14.51 37.93
CA ASP A 625 -17.49 14.93 38.19
C ASP A 625 -18.56 13.92 37.71
N GLY A 626 -18.13 12.75 37.19
CA GLY A 626 -19.02 11.67 36.77
C GLY A 626 -19.64 11.84 35.38
N ARG A 627 -19.19 12.84 34.61
CA ARG A 627 -19.58 13.05 33.20
C ARG A 627 -18.76 12.16 32.28
N VAL A 628 -19.32 11.80 31.13
CA VAL A 628 -18.62 11.04 30.08
C VAL A 628 -18.15 12.02 29.01
N LYS A 629 -16.83 12.04 28.79
CA LYS A 629 -16.16 12.83 27.77
C LYS A 629 -15.73 11.92 26.61
N VAL A 630 -16.02 12.33 25.39
CA VAL A 630 -15.53 11.65 24.19
C VAL A 630 -14.10 12.11 23.87
N ASN A 631 -13.17 11.19 23.76
CA ASN A 631 -11.81 11.43 23.31
C ASN A 631 -11.78 11.51 21.78
N ARG A 632 -11.37 12.67 21.25
CA ARG A 632 -11.28 12.90 19.80
C ARG A 632 -10.08 12.12 19.24
N GLY A 633 -10.36 10.92 18.73
CA GLY A 633 -9.42 10.06 18.01
C GLY A 633 -9.28 10.45 16.54
N SER A 634 -9.02 9.46 15.67
CA SER A 634 -9.05 9.66 14.21
C SER A 634 -10.48 9.95 13.72
N ASP A 635 -10.63 10.62 12.56
CA ASP A 635 -11.96 10.90 12.00
C ASP A 635 -12.75 9.61 11.80
N ALA A 636 -12.12 8.52 11.33
CA ALA A 636 -12.77 7.22 11.17
C ALA A 636 -13.36 6.65 12.48
N GLU A 637 -12.63 6.78 13.59
CA GLU A 637 -13.08 6.34 14.93
C GLU A 637 -14.23 7.19 15.45
N TRP A 638 -14.15 8.51 15.26
CA TRP A 638 -15.19 9.48 15.62
C TRP A 638 -16.51 9.16 14.90
N ASN A 639 -16.42 8.85 13.61
CA ASN A 639 -17.57 8.53 12.77
C ASN A 639 -18.16 7.16 13.11
N GLN A 640 -17.32 6.16 13.42
CA GLN A 640 -17.78 4.85 13.86
C GLN A 640 -18.56 4.93 15.20
N LEU A 641 -18.09 5.75 16.15
CA LEU A 641 -18.80 6.00 17.40
C LEU A 641 -20.16 6.66 17.17
N GLY A 642 -20.18 7.75 16.42
CA GLY A 642 -21.43 8.44 16.12
C GLY A 642 -22.40 7.51 15.34
N ASN A 643 -21.90 6.69 14.43
CA ASN A 643 -22.71 5.74 13.68
C ASN A 643 -23.33 4.69 14.61
N PHE A 644 -22.56 4.16 15.55
CA PHE A 644 -23.08 3.25 16.58
C PHE A 644 -24.18 3.89 17.44
N LEU A 645 -24.00 5.14 17.86
CA LEU A 645 -24.94 5.85 18.73
C LEU A 645 -26.23 6.27 18.01
N PHE A 646 -26.13 6.82 16.80
CA PHE A 646 -27.23 7.57 16.19
C PHE A 646 -27.76 6.98 14.88
N TRP A 647 -26.99 6.15 14.15
CA TRP A 647 -27.45 5.66 12.85
C TRP A 647 -28.66 4.74 12.95
N GLY A 648 -28.76 3.96 14.04
CA GLY A 648 -29.96 3.20 14.39
C GLY A 648 -31.19 4.09 14.50
N CYS A 649 -31.07 5.24 15.18
CA CYS A 649 -32.15 6.22 15.31
C CYS A 649 -32.49 6.88 13.96
N LEU A 650 -31.48 7.32 13.20
CA LEU A 650 -31.65 7.95 11.88
C LEU A 650 -32.31 7.03 10.84
N CYS A 651 -32.12 5.72 10.98
CA CYS A 651 -32.80 4.71 10.16
C CYS A 651 -34.19 4.29 10.69
N GLY A 652 -34.67 4.87 11.78
CA GLY A 652 -35.91 4.47 12.46
C GLY A 652 -35.85 3.08 13.11
N LYS A 653 -34.66 2.53 13.30
CA LYS A 653 -34.44 1.22 13.95
C LYS A 653 -34.39 1.32 15.47
N SER A 654 -34.16 2.51 16.03
CA SER A 654 -34.03 2.80 17.47
C SER A 654 -34.85 4.03 17.90
N PRO A 655 -35.58 4.02 19.04
CA PRO A 655 -36.30 5.17 19.57
C PRO A 655 -35.32 6.22 20.08
N THR A 656 -35.37 7.37 19.41
CA THR A 656 -34.60 8.56 19.72
C THR A 656 -34.65 8.99 21.18
N HIS A 657 -35.84 9.11 21.78
CA HIS A 657 -35.98 9.65 23.14
C HIS A 657 -35.28 8.76 24.18
N LYS A 658 -35.47 7.44 24.10
CA LYS A 658 -34.84 6.49 25.03
C LYS A 658 -33.32 6.47 24.89
N VAL A 659 -32.79 6.58 23.67
CA VAL A 659 -31.34 6.64 23.43
C VAL A 659 -30.78 7.94 24.04
N CYS A 660 -31.41 9.09 23.81
CA CYS A 660 -30.99 10.37 24.40
C CYS A 660 -31.08 10.36 25.93
N ASP A 661 -32.16 9.83 26.51
CA ASP A 661 -32.34 9.72 27.97
C ASP A 661 -31.24 8.84 28.59
N THR A 662 -30.91 7.71 27.93
CA THR A 662 -29.84 6.80 28.39
C THR A 662 -28.47 7.46 28.30
N LEU A 663 -28.19 8.22 27.23
CA LEU A 663 -26.94 8.97 27.08
C LEU A 663 -26.84 10.12 28.09
N GLN A 664 -27.95 10.79 28.42
CA GLN A 664 -28.00 11.83 29.45
C GLN A 664 -27.72 11.25 30.83
N LEU A 665 -28.36 10.13 31.19
CA LEU A 665 -28.13 9.42 32.45
C LEU A 665 -26.70 8.88 32.57
N ALA A 666 -26.08 8.53 31.43
CA ALA A 666 -24.67 8.16 31.38
C ALA A 666 -23.72 9.35 31.55
N GLY A 667 -24.19 10.59 31.49
CA GLY A 667 -23.40 11.80 31.76
C GLY A 667 -22.74 12.43 30.53
N PHE A 668 -23.19 12.13 29.31
CA PHE A 668 -22.69 12.78 28.09
C PHE A 668 -23.11 14.25 28.02
N SER A 669 -22.21 15.13 27.57
CA SER A 669 -22.60 16.50 27.27
C SER A 669 -23.37 16.57 25.94
N PRO A 670 -24.45 17.36 25.87
CA PRO A 670 -25.26 17.43 24.66
C PRO A 670 -24.48 18.04 23.48
N GLN A 671 -23.50 18.92 23.71
CA GLN A 671 -22.64 19.49 22.65
C GLN A 671 -21.77 18.43 21.97
N GLN A 672 -21.25 17.45 22.74
CA GLN A 672 -20.47 16.34 22.19
C GLN A 672 -21.36 15.40 21.38
N LEU A 673 -22.55 15.07 21.88
CA LEU A 673 -23.53 14.26 21.16
C LEU A 673 -23.96 14.92 19.85
N LEU A 674 -24.20 16.24 19.86
CA LEU A 674 -24.53 17.01 18.67
C LEU A 674 -23.42 16.96 17.62
N SER A 675 -22.15 17.09 18.05
CA SER A 675 -21.01 17.02 17.13
C SER A 675 -20.84 15.63 16.50
N LEU A 676 -21.09 14.55 17.26
CA LEU A 676 -21.08 13.18 16.75
C LEU A 676 -22.21 12.95 15.75
N LEU A 677 -23.44 13.36 16.09
CA LEU A 677 -24.60 13.28 15.20
C LEU A 677 -24.33 13.96 13.86
N MET A 678 -23.91 15.23 13.91
CA MET A 678 -23.67 16.02 12.70
C MET A 678 -22.55 15.44 11.85
N SER A 679 -21.49 14.89 12.46
CA SER A 679 -20.41 14.25 11.72
C SER A 679 -20.88 13.04 10.91
N VAL A 680 -21.71 12.18 11.51
CA VAL A 680 -22.26 10.98 10.86
C VAL A 680 -23.24 11.35 9.76
N TRP A 681 -24.14 12.28 10.06
CA TRP A 681 -25.14 12.77 9.10
C TRP A 681 -24.48 13.31 7.83
N LEU A 682 -23.49 14.19 8.00
CA LEU A 682 -22.84 14.84 6.86
C LEU A 682 -22.05 13.86 6.01
N GLN A 683 -21.44 12.82 6.59
CA GLN A 683 -20.61 11.87 5.84
C GLN A 683 -21.38 10.77 5.11
N ARG A 684 -22.57 10.41 5.58
CA ARG A 684 -23.44 9.41 4.92
C ARG A 684 -24.43 10.06 3.95
N GLU A 685 -23.97 11.06 3.20
CA GLU A 685 -24.78 11.83 2.25
C GLU A 685 -25.48 10.90 1.23
N LYS A 686 -24.81 9.86 0.75
CA LYS A 686 -25.39 8.91 -0.21
C LYS A 686 -26.57 8.15 0.39
N GLU A 687 -26.46 7.69 1.63
CA GLU A 687 -27.51 6.95 2.32
C GLU A 687 -28.67 7.84 2.75
N VAL A 688 -28.38 9.07 3.18
CA VAL A 688 -29.40 10.10 3.45
C VAL A 688 -30.23 10.38 2.19
N LEU A 689 -29.59 10.50 1.03
CA LEU A 689 -30.25 10.76 -0.24
C LEU A 689 -31.05 9.57 -0.80
N GLN A 690 -30.86 8.35 -0.30
CA GLN A 690 -31.68 7.19 -0.72
C GLN A 690 -33.11 7.25 -0.17
N LYS A 691 -33.28 7.78 1.06
CA LYS A 691 -34.58 7.93 1.74
C LYS A 691 -34.63 9.27 2.49
N PRO A 692 -34.64 10.40 1.77
CA PRO A 692 -34.48 11.72 2.40
C PRO A 692 -35.64 12.02 3.36
N VAL A 693 -36.89 11.73 3.00
CA VAL A 693 -38.05 12.04 3.86
C VAL A 693 -37.98 11.32 5.20
N ASP A 694 -37.75 10.00 5.20
CA ASP A 694 -37.72 9.20 6.43
C ASP A 694 -36.54 9.60 7.33
N THR A 695 -35.35 9.74 6.75
CA THR A 695 -34.12 10.05 7.50
C THR A 695 -34.13 11.46 8.08
N VAL A 696 -34.68 12.43 7.35
CA VAL A 696 -34.80 13.83 7.77
C VAL A 696 -35.83 13.95 8.91
N LYS A 697 -36.96 13.20 8.85
CA LYS A 697 -37.90 13.10 9.99
C LYS A 697 -37.21 12.57 11.25
N GLN A 698 -36.39 11.53 11.13
CA GLN A 698 -35.65 10.98 12.28
C GLN A 698 -34.59 11.93 12.81
N LEU A 699 -33.90 12.66 11.93
CA LEU A 699 -32.96 13.71 12.35
C LEU A 699 -33.67 14.82 13.13
N TYR A 700 -34.86 15.24 12.70
CA TYR A 700 -35.66 16.23 13.41
C TYR A 700 -35.98 15.79 14.84
N THR A 701 -36.50 14.58 15.00
CA THR A 701 -36.80 14.02 16.33
C THR A 701 -35.56 13.98 17.20
N LEU A 702 -34.39 13.67 16.62
CA LEU A 702 -33.13 13.53 17.35
C LEU A 702 -32.51 14.86 17.75
N LEU A 703 -32.55 15.86 16.87
CA LEU A 703 -32.14 17.22 17.20
C LEU A 703 -33.03 17.84 18.28
N ILE A 704 -34.34 17.62 18.24
CA ILE A 704 -35.26 18.07 19.30
C ILE A 704 -34.93 17.38 20.63
N ALA A 705 -34.78 16.06 20.63
CA ALA A 705 -34.46 15.30 21.85
C ALA A 705 -33.12 15.74 22.46
N LEU A 706 -32.08 15.95 21.66
CA LEU A 706 -30.79 16.47 22.13
C LEU A 706 -30.90 17.91 22.64
N SER A 707 -31.69 18.78 21.98
CA SER A 707 -31.87 20.18 22.39
C SER A 707 -32.58 20.34 23.73
N ASN A 708 -33.37 19.33 24.13
CA ASN A 708 -34.09 19.29 25.41
C ASN A 708 -33.24 18.69 26.55
N MET A 709 -32.04 18.17 26.26
CA MET A 709 -31.13 17.68 27.31
C MET A 709 -30.60 18.83 28.17
N GLU A 710 -30.32 18.53 29.44
CA GLU A 710 -29.78 19.51 30.37
C GLU A 710 -28.41 20.03 29.89
N GLY A 711 -28.30 21.36 29.76
CA GLY A 711 -27.09 22.03 29.27
C GLY A 711 -27.00 22.18 27.75
N ALA A 712 -28.03 21.82 26.96
CA ALA A 712 -28.06 22.02 25.51
C ALA A 712 -28.44 23.46 25.12
N VAL A 713 -29.73 23.82 25.25
CA VAL A 713 -30.23 25.19 25.06
C VAL A 713 -30.54 25.78 26.43
N GLU A 714 -29.68 26.71 26.88
CA GLU A 714 -29.84 27.37 28.19
C GLU A 714 -31.27 27.89 28.40
N GLU A 715 -31.85 27.65 29.57
CA GLU A 715 -33.19 28.15 29.92
C GLU A 715 -33.24 29.69 29.94
N SER A 716 -32.09 30.34 30.21
CA SER A 716 -31.89 31.79 30.18
C SER A 716 -31.67 32.37 28.79
N TRP A 717 -31.60 31.55 27.73
CA TRP A 717 -31.36 32.04 26.37
C TRP A 717 -32.47 33.00 25.92
N ASP A 718 -32.08 34.20 25.52
CA ASP A 718 -32.96 35.20 24.93
C ASP A 718 -33.19 34.87 23.45
N PRO A 719 -34.43 34.60 23.00
CA PRO A 719 -34.75 34.36 21.59
C PRO A 719 -34.35 35.50 20.64
N GLN A 720 -34.04 36.70 21.12
CA GLN A 720 -33.50 37.80 20.31
C GLN A 720 -31.98 37.70 20.06
N SER A 721 -31.28 36.77 20.72
CA SER A 721 -29.84 36.52 20.58
C SER A 721 -29.57 35.22 19.83
N VAL A 722 -28.38 35.09 19.22
CA VAL A 722 -27.96 33.83 18.57
C VAL A 722 -27.57 32.81 19.64
N SER A 723 -28.21 31.64 19.61
CA SER A 723 -27.97 30.52 20.50
C SER A 723 -26.62 29.84 20.17
N PRO A 724 -25.74 29.64 21.16
CA PRO A 724 -24.52 28.86 20.95
C PRO A 724 -24.77 27.43 20.45
N TRP A 725 -25.90 26.82 20.86
CA TRP A 725 -26.31 25.48 20.45
C TRP A 725 -26.60 25.40 18.94
N TRP A 726 -27.49 26.26 18.46
CA TRP A 726 -27.85 26.30 17.04
C TRP A 726 -26.70 26.83 16.17
N GLN A 727 -25.88 27.73 16.71
CA GLN A 727 -24.64 28.19 16.06
C GLN A 727 -23.67 27.03 15.82
N GLN A 728 -23.54 26.07 16.74
CA GLN A 728 -22.71 24.88 16.53
C GLN A 728 -23.18 24.05 15.33
N VAL A 729 -24.49 23.82 15.20
CA VAL A 729 -25.07 23.12 14.04
C VAL A 729 -24.79 23.88 12.76
N ARG A 730 -25.07 25.19 12.75
CA ARG A 730 -24.87 26.07 11.59
C ARG A 730 -23.42 26.07 11.11
N LEU A 731 -22.46 26.23 12.02
CA LEU A 731 -21.02 26.20 11.69
C LEU A 731 -20.61 24.86 11.08
N THR A 732 -21.17 23.76 11.55
CA THR A 732 -20.88 22.42 11.01
C THR A 732 -21.43 22.27 9.58
N CYS A 733 -22.63 22.79 9.31
CA CYS A 733 -23.19 22.82 7.96
C CYS A 733 -22.39 23.74 7.01
N ILE A 734 -21.99 24.93 7.47
CA ILE A 734 -21.20 25.91 6.69
C ILE A 734 -19.84 25.35 6.24
N GLN A 735 -19.23 24.50 7.06
CA GLN A 735 -17.93 23.88 6.79
C GLN A 735 -18.01 22.64 5.88
N SER A 736 -19.17 22.00 5.79
CA SER A 736 -19.34 20.73 5.08
C SER A 736 -19.22 20.87 3.57
N HIS A 737 -18.45 19.98 2.95
CA HIS A 737 -18.38 19.82 1.48
C HIS A 737 -19.50 18.93 0.92
N ASN A 738 -20.22 18.22 1.78
CA ASN A 738 -21.39 17.41 1.42
C ASN A 738 -22.63 18.30 1.47
N ALA A 739 -22.85 19.01 0.36
CA ALA A 739 -23.81 20.10 0.24
C ALA A 739 -25.26 19.64 0.47
N ALA A 740 -25.62 18.44 0.03
CA ALA A 740 -26.98 17.93 0.14
C ALA A 740 -27.29 17.52 1.58
N ALA A 741 -26.37 16.80 2.23
CA ALA A 741 -26.53 16.46 3.66
C ALA A 741 -26.54 17.73 4.54
N ALA A 742 -25.68 18.71 4.24
CA ALA A 742 -25.65 19.98 4.96
C ALA A 742 -26.95 20.78 4.81
N LEU A 743 -27.49 20.89 3.58
CA LEU A 743 -28.78 21.56 3.32
C LEU A 743 -29.92 20.89 4.10
N LEU A 744 -30.01 19.56 4.04
CA LEU A 744 -31.05 18.82 4.76
C LEU A 744 -30.92 18.99 6.28
N ALA A 745 -29.71 18.96 6.84
CA ALA A 745 -29.52 19.24 8.26
C ALA A 745 -29.89 20.68 8.63
N ALA A 746 -29.57 21.66 7.78
CA ALA A 746 -29.92 23.06 8.02
C ALA A 746 -31.42 23.30 7.96
N LEU A 747 -32.14 22.66 7.03
CA LEU A 747 -33.61 22.71 6.98
C LEU A 747 -34.22 22.13 8.27
N VAL A 748 -33.73 20.97 8.71
CA VAL A 748 -34.18 20.35 9.97
C VAL A 748 -33.88 21.24 11.18
N ALA A 749 -32.65 21.74 11.28
CA ALA A 749 -32.22 22.59 12.39
C ALA A 749 -32.98 23.92 12.40
N HIS A 750 -33.31 24.49 11.24
CA HIS A 750 -34.16 25.66 11.13
C HIS A 750 -35.58 25.38 11.65
N CYS A 751 -36.20 24.27 11.23
CA CYS A 751 -37.51 23.85 11.75
C CYS A 751 -37.48 23.59 13.26
N ALA A 752 -36.43 22.93 13.75
CA ALA A 752 -36.26 22.62 15.16
C ALA A 752 -36.05 23.89 16.01
N ALA A 753 -35.19 24.80 15.55
CA ALA A 753 -34.98 26.10 16.19
C ALA A 753 -36.28 26.93 16.23
N LYS A 754 -37.04 26.95 15.13
CA LYS A 754 -38.36 27.60 15.08
C LYS A 754 -39.32 27.01 16.12
N ALA A 755 -39.43 25.68 16.20
CA ALA A 755 -40.26 25.01 17.19
C ALA A 755 -39.83 25.33 18.64
N SER A 756 -38.52 25.34 18.92
CA SER A 756 -37.97 25.70 20.24
C SER A 756 -38.27 27.16 20.61
N ILE A 757 -38.18 28.09 19.66
CA ILE A 757 -38.50 29.51 19.88
C ILE A 757 -39.99 29.69 20.14
N THR A 758 -40.86 29.08 19.32
CA THR A 758 -42.32 29.16 19.47
C THR A 758 -42.77 28.58 20.80
N SER A 759 -42.28 27.39 21.18
CA SER A 759 -42.58 26.77 22.49
C SER A 759 -42.23 27.69 23.68
N ARG A 760 -41.12 28.43 23.59
CA ARG A 760 -40.68 29.35 24.64
C ARG A 760 -41.45 30.68 24.59
N ALA A 761 -41.85 31.15 23.42
CA ALA A 761 -42.64 32.36 23.22
C ALA A 761 -44.09 32.19 23.72
N ASP A 762 -44.72 31.04 23.47
CA ASP A 762 -46.08 30.71 23.94
C ASP A 762 -46.18 30.68 25.47
N SER A 763 -45.08 30.40 26.17
CA SER A 763 -45.02 30.50 27.64
C SER A 763 -45.03 31.95 28.18
N LYS A 764 -44.81 32.95 27.31
CA LYS A 764 -44.66 34.37 27.67
C LYS A 764 -45.60 35.33 26.93
N LEU A 765 -46.20 34.98 25.79
CA LEU A 765 -47.07 35.83 24.98
C LEU A 765 -48.29 35.08 24.42
N GLN A 766 -49.42 35.79 24.24
CA GLN A 766 -50.65 35.27 23.66
C GLN A 766 -50.48 34.92 22.16
N SER A 767 -51.07 33.79 21.75
CA SER A 767 -50.70 32.90 20.63
C SER A 767 -50.99 33.37 19.18
N GLU A 768 -50.92 34.67 18.86
CA GLU A 768 -51.25 35.18 17.51
C GLU A 768 -50.12 35.92 16.78
N TRP A 769 -48.91 36.03 17.36
CA TRP A 769 -47.79 36.78 16.76
C TRP A 769 -46.64 35.84 16.36
N GLU A 770 -46.16 35.94 15.11
CA GLU A 770 -44.92 35.26 14.70
C GLU A 770 -43.71 35.90 15.38
N ALA A 771 -42.89 35.09 16.05
CA ALA A 771 -41.68 35.55 16.72
C ALA A 771 -40.58 35.85 15.68
N VAL A 772 -40.27 37.13 15.47
CA VAL A 772 -39.08 37.56 14.71
C VAL A 772 -37.86 37.37 15.61
N SER A 773 -36.88 36.60 15.15
CA SER A 773 -35.67 36.26 15.90
C SER A 773 -34.45 36.36 15.00
N MET A 774 -33.39 36.99 15.51
CA MET A 774 -32.08 37.02 14.84
C MET A 774 -31.54 35.59 14.55
N GLU A 775 -31.90 34.59 15.37
CA GLU A 775 -31.56 33.18 15.13
C GLU A 775 -32.22 32.64 13.86
N LEU A 776 -33.50 32.95 13.65
CA LEU A 776 -34.25 32.48 12.48
C LEU A 776 -33.74 33.14 11.19
N GLU A 777 -33.42 34.44 11.23
CA GLU A 777 -32.82 35.15 10.09
C GLU A 777 -31.47 34.53 9.68
N GLN A 778 -30.62 34.19 10.65
CA GLN A 778 -29.34 33.53 10.38
C GLN A 778 -29.52 32.12 9.78
N TRP A 779 -30.60 31.40 10.13
CA TRP A 779 -30.94 30.14 9.48
C TRP A 779 -31.47 30.33 8.05
N VAL A 780 -32.29 31.35 7.80
CA VAL A 780 -32.77 31.69 6.45
C VAL A 780 -31.59 32.00 5.53
N VAL A 781 -30.62 32.79 5.99
CA VAL A 781 -29.37 33.06 5.26
C VAL A 781 -28.61 31.77 4.99
N CYS A 782 -28.37 30.95 6.01
CA CYS A 782 -27.61 29.70 5.88
C CYS A 782 -28.28 28.71 4.91
N VAL A 783 -29.60 28.53 4.98
CA VAL A 783 -30.36 27.65 4.09
C VAL A 783 -30.26 28.14 2.64
N ARG A 784 -30.42 29.46 2.40
CA ARG A 784 -30.27 30.04 1.05
C ARG A 784 -28.86 29.81 0.50
N GLN A 785 -27.82 30.06 1.30
CA GLN A 785 -26.43 29.79 0.88
C GLN A 785 -26.20 28.31 0.57
N LEU A 786 -26.77 27.38 1.35
CA LEU A 786 -26.65 25.94 1.10
C LEU A 786 -27.42 25.49 -0.15
N GLU A 787 -28.58 26.09 -0.44
CA GLU A 787 -29.29 25.87 -1.71
C GLU A 787 -28.43 26.31 -2.89
N ASP A 788 -27.81 27.50 -2.80
CA ASP A 788 -26.96 28.03 -3.87
C ASP A 788 -25.70 27.17 -4.05
N VAL A 789 -25.06 26.75 -2.95
CA VAL A 789 -23.92 25.81 -2.95
C VAL A 789 -24.31 24.47 -3.59
N LEU A 790 -25.50 23.93 -3.29
CA LEU A 790 -25.95 22.66 -3.85
C LEU A 790 -26.07 22.73 -5.39
N VAL A 791 -26.65 23.83 -5.91
CA VAL A 791 -26.80 24.03 -7.36
C VAL A 791 -25.43 24.23 -8.03
N LEU A 792 -24.53 25.01 -7.41
CA LEU A 792 -23.16 25.19 -7.90
C LEU A 792 -22.38 23.87 -7.88
N GLN A 793 -22.45 23.12 -6.79
CA GLN A 793 -21.78 21.82 -6.66
C GLN A 793 -22.30 20.83 -7.70
N ALA A 794 -23.62 20.84 -7.98
CA ALA A 794 -24.21 20.02 -9.05
C ALA A 794 -23.61 20.38 -10.43
N LEU A 795 -23.43 21.67 -10.74
CA LEU A 795 -22.74 22.11 -11.97
C LEU A 795 -21.30 21.59 -12.00
N LEU A 796 -20.55 21.76 -10.92
CA LEU A 796 -19.13 21.37 -10.84
C LEU A 796 -18.89 19.85 -10.94
N LEU A 797 -19.90 19.04 -10.63
CA LEU A 797 -19.89 17.58 -10.76
C LEU A 797 -20.15 17.07 -12.19
N VAL A 798 -20.60 17.93 -13.11
CA VAL A 798 -20.84 17.54 -14.50
C VAL A 798 -19.54 17.05 -15.14
N PRO A 799 -19.48 15.80 -15.65
CA PRO A 799 -18.26 15.24 -16.22
C PRO A 799 -17.85 15.97 -17.51
N SER A 800 -16.54 16.06 -17.77
CA SER A 800 -16.02 16.69 -18.99
C SER A 800 -16.21 15.77 -20.21
N PRO A 801 -16.58 16.31 -21.39
CA PRO A 801 -16.80 15.54 -22.61
C PRO A 801 -15.54 14.91 -23.21
N GLN A 802 -14.33 15.38 -22.87
CA GLN A 802 -13.08 14.92 -23.48
C GLN A 802 -12.39 13.77 -22.75
N GLY A 803 -12.93 13.31 -21.61
CA GLY A 803 -12.27 12.30 -20.77
C GLY A 803 -11.06 12.88 -20.02
N THR A 804 -11.03 12.66 -18.71
CA THR A 804 -10.05 13.09 -17.71
C THR A 804 -8.79 13.85 -18.19
N ALA A 805 -8.88 15.18 -18.28
CA ALA A 805 -7.74 16.03 -17.97
C ALA A 805 -7.66 16.20 -16.44
N GLY A 806 -7.06 15.20 -15.76
CA GLY A 806 -6.39 15.22 -14.43
C GLY A 806 -6.75 16.21 -13.31
N GLY A 807 -7.94 16.83 -13.25
CA GLY A 807 -8.34 17.73 -12.17
C GLY A 807 -9.16 17.00 -11.10
N ALA A 808 -8.79 17.15 -9.83
CA ALA A 808 -9.66 16.75 -8.71
C ALA A 808 -11.03 17.41 -8.85
N VAL A 809 -12.10 16.71 -8.48
CA VAL A 809 -13.45 17.29 -8.42
C VAL A 809 -13.41 18.43 -7.42
N VAL A 810 -13.66 19.66 -7.89
CA VAL A 810 -13.73 20.83 -7.02
C VAL A 810 -14.97 20.66 -6.14
N GLN A 811 -14.76 20.52 -4.84
CA GLN A 811 -15.81 20.53 -3.82
C GLN A 811 -15.88 21.92 -3.20
N CYS A 812 -17.08 22.49 -3.09
CA CYS A 812 -17.33 23.76 -2.44
C CYS A 812 -18.24 23.60 -1.21
N SER A 813 -18.02 24.47 -0.25
CA SER A 813 -18.85 24.71 0.94
C SER A 813 -19.07 26.21 1.09
N ILE A 814 -20.03 26.62 1.93
CA ILE A 814 -20.27 28.05 2.23
C ILE A 814 -18.96 28.71 2.68
N LYS A 815 -18.24 28.05 3.60
CA LYS A 815 -16.96 28.56 4.10
C LYS A 815 -15.97 28.83 2.97
N THR A 816 -15.77 27.86 2.08
CA THR A 816 -14.80 28.02 0.97
C THR A 816 -15.21 29.11 -0.02
N LEU A 817 -16.51 29.35 -0.22
CA LEU A 817 -16.98 30.42 -1.09
C LEU A 817 -16.82 31.80 -0.44
N LEU A 818 -17.11 31.93 0.86
CA LEU A 818 -16.88 33.17 1.61
C LEU A 818 -15.39 33.52 1.69
N GLU A 819 -14.52 32.54 1.94
CA GLU A 819 -13.05 32.70 1.94
C GLU A 819 -12.50 32.96 0.53
N GLY A 820 -13.22 32.52 -0.51
CA GLY A 820 -12.90 32.78 -1.92
C GLY A 820 -13.14 34.23 -2.36
N GLY A 821 -13.77 35.05 -1.52
CA GLY A 821 -14.00 36.48 -1.78
C GLY A 821 -14.99 36.74 -2.91
N THR A 822 -15.03 37.98 -3.38
CA THR A 822 -16.00 38.45 -4.38
C THR A 822 -15.82 37.80 -5.76
N GLY A 823 -14.67 37.16 -6.01
CA GLY A 823 -14.38 36.45 -7.26
C GLY A 823 -14.53 34.92 -7.20
N GLY A 824 -14.75 34.32 -6.02
CA GLY A 824 -14.65 32.86 -5.84
C GLY A 824 -15.66 32.05 -6.66
N ILE A 825 -16.88 32.58 -6.81
CA ILE A 825 -17.95 31.93 -7.60
C ILE A 825 -17.62 32.01 -9.10
N ALA A 826 -17.29 33.21 -9.60
CA ALA A 826 -16.92 33.42 -11.01
C ALA A 826 -15.69 32.62 -11.42
N ASP A 827 -14.69 32.50 -10.55
CA ASP A 827 -13.50 31.66 -10.75
C ASP A 827 -13.84 30.15 -10.82
N SER A 828 -14.74 29.68 -9.95
CA SER A 828 -15.18 28.28 -9.98
C SER A 828 -15.93 27.94 -11.27
N VAL A 829 -16.79 28.85 -11.73
CA VAL A 829 -17.57 28.69 -12.96
C VAL A 829 -16.69 28.84 -14.20
N SER A 830 -15.75 29.79 -14.26
CA SER A 830 -14.85 29.94 -15.42
C SER A 830 -13.97 28.71 -15.64
N LYS A 831 -13.46 28.11 -14.56
CA LYS A 831 -12.74 26.83 -14.61
C LYS A 831 -13.63 25.68 -15.08
N TRP A 832 -14.92 25.70 -14.74
CA TRP A 832 -15.88 24.73 -15.28
C TRP A 832 -16.11 24.95 -16.79
N VAL A 833 -16.33 26.20 -17.23
CA VAL A 833 -16.49 26.57 -18.65
C VAL A 833 -15.30 26.08 -19.48
N PHE A 834 -14.07 26.31 -18.99
CA PHE A 834 -12.84 25.81 -19.61
C PHE A 834 -12.82 24.27 -19.69
N ARG A 835 -13.14 23.57 -18.58
CA ARG A 835 -13.19 22.09 -18.54
C ARG A 835 -14.24 21.47 -19.46
N GLN A 836 -15.32 22.19 -19.74
CA GLN A 836 -16.37 21.79 -20.68
C GLN A 836 -16.03 22.16 -22.14
N ASN A 837 -14.94 22.90 -22.37
CA ASN A 837 -14.52 23.39 -23.69
C ASN A 837 -15.61 24.21 -24.40
N ILE A 838 -16.32 25.05 -23.64
CA ILE A 838 -17.37 25.93 -24.17
C ILE A 838 -16.71 27.14 -24.83
N THR A 839 -16.98 27.34 -26.12
CA THR A 839 -16.48 28.49 -26.90
C THR A 839 -17.12 29.81 -26.45
N PRO A 840 -16.43 30.97 -26.56
CA PRO A 840 -16.96 32.29 -26.18
C PRO A 840 -18.33 32.62 -26.79
N GLU A 841 -18.53 32.32 -28.07
CA GLU A 841 -19.79 32.57 -28.78
C GLU A 841 -20.91 31.71 -28.21
N ARG A 842 -20.63 30.43 -27.95
CA ARG A 842 -21.59 29.51 -27.35
C ARG A 842 -21.98 29.96 -25.94
N LEU A 843 -21.02 30.37 -25.12
CA LEU A 843 -21.29 30.91 -23.78
C LEU A 843 -22.18 32.16 -23.87
N LYS A 844 -21.88 33.08 -24.78
CA LYS A 844 -22.71 34.26 -25.07
C LYS A 844 -24.13 33.89 -25.46
N GLU A 845 -24.30 32.88 -26.32
CA GLU A 845 -25.63 32.39 -26.69
C GLU A 845 -26.39 31.82 -25.51
N ILE A 846 -25.73 31.07 -24.62
CA ILE A 846 -26.36 30.48 -23.44
C ILE A 846 -26.87 31.60 -22.52
N LEU A 847 -26.02 32.59 -22.20
CA LEU A 847 -26.35 33.70 -21.33
C LEU A 847 -27.46 34.61 -21.89
N LEU A 848 -27.47 34.83 -23.22
CA LEU A 848 -28.44 35.74 -23.86
C LEU A 848 -29.76 35.07 -24.27
N LYS A 849 -29.73 33.85 -24.82
CA LYS A 849 -30.92 33.22 -25.43
C LYS A 849 -31.70 32.32 -24.46
N LYS A 850 -31.15 31.97 -23.29
CA LYS A 850 -31.78 31.09 -22.26
C LYS A 850 -32.42 29.79 -22.81
N ARG A 851 -31.96 29.28 -23.95
CA ARG A 851 -32.53 28.13 -24.70
C ARG A 851 -31.46 27.07 -25.02
N SER A 852 -30.62 26.71 -24.05
CA SER A 852 -29.58 25.70 -24.24
C SER A 852 -29.84 24.47 -23.36
N HIS A 853 -29.22 23.34 -23.72
CA HIS A 853 -29.22 22.10 -22.93
C HIS A 853 -28.41 22.22 -21.60
N GLU A 854 -27.82 23.39 -21.32
CA GLU A 854 -27.04 23.65 -20.11
C GLU A 854 -27.88 24.29 -19.01
N GLU A 855 -28.97 23.60 -18.63
CA GLU A 855 -29.92 24.07 -17.61
C GLU A 855 -29.27 24.37 -16.25
N LEU A 856 -28.22 23.62 -15.87
CA LEU A 856 -27.51 23.83 -14.61
C LEU A 856 -26.72 25.14 -14.60
N LEU A 857 -26.06 25.51 -15.70
CA LEU A 857 -25.32 26.77 -15.78
C LEU A 857 -26.28 27.96 -15.65
N LEU A 858 -27.42 27.88 -16.34
CA LEU A 858 -28.48 28.89 -16.23
C LEU A 858 -29.07 28.96 -14.81
N ALA A 859 -29.26 27.83 -14.14
CA ALA A 859 -29.73 27.79 -12.76
C ALA A 859 -28.71 28.44 -11.80
N VAL A 860 -27.41 28.18 -11.97
CA VAL A 860 -26.35 28.84 -11.19
C VAL A 860 -26.33 30.35 -11.46
N CYS A 861 -26.39 30.79 -12.73
CA CYS A 861 -26.45 32.22 -13.07
C CYS A 861 -27.71 32.93 -12.53
N GLN A 862 -28.83 32.21 -12.34
CA GLN A 862 -30.03 32.77 -11.73
C GLN A 862 -29.90 32.94 -10.21
N ARG A 863 -29.14 32.07 -9.55
CA ARG A 863 -28.84 32.17 -8.11
C ARG A 863 -27.75 33.21 -7.83
N PHE A 864 -26.82 33.41 -8.76
CA PHE A 864 -25.71 34.36 -8.65
C PHE A 864 -25.70 35.42 -9.78
N PRO A 865 -26.73 36.28 -9.87
CA PRO A 865 -26.88 37.24 -10.97
C PRO A 865 -25.79 38.32 -11.00
N ASP A 866 -25.24 38.69 -9.84
CA ASP A 866 -24.25 39.76 -9.72
C ASP A 866 -22.85 39.19 -9.91
N SER A 867 -22.52 38.14 -9.15
CA SER A 867 -21.24 37.44 -9.20
C SER A 867 -20.97 36.76 -10.54
N LEU A 868 -22.03 36.37 -11.28
CA LEU A 868 -21.93 35.77 -12.62
C LEU A 868 -22.59 36.63 -13.71
N SER A 869 -22.65 37.95 -13.49
CA SER A 869 -23.05 38.86 -14.55
C SER A 869 -22.17 38.64 -15.80
N PRO A 870 -22.70 38.82 -17.03
CA PRO A 870 -21.98 38.45 -18.25
C PRO A 870 -20.56 39.02 -18.33
N ASP A 871 -20.38 40.30 -17.97
CA ASP A 871 -19.08 40.97 -17.98
C ASP A 871 -18.11 40.33 -16.97
N LEU A 872 -18.57 39.94 -15.77
CA LEU A 872 -17.74 39.29 -14.74
C LEU A 872 -17.37 37.86 -15.14
N LEU A 873 -18.31 37.11 -15.68
CA LEU A 873 -18.04 35.74 -16.14
C LEU A 873 -17.09 35.75 -17.34
N PHE A 874 -17.27 36.66 -18.31
CA PHE A 874 -16.34 36.81 -19.43
C PHE A 874 -14.96 37.30 -18.98
N ALA A 875 -14.88 38.20 -18.00
CA ALA A 875 -13.63 38.61 -17.36
C ALA A 875 -12.87 37.42 -16.77
N HIS A 876 -13.55 36.61 -15.94
CA HIS A 876 -12.95 35.43 -15.31
C HIS A 876 -12.63 34.32 -16.32
N CYS A 877 -13.43 34.13 -17.37
CA CYS A 877 -13.09 33.21 -18.47
C CYS A 877 -11.86 33.69 -19.22
N SER A 878 -11.82 34.96 -19.60
CA SER A 878 -10.67 35.57 -20.27
C SER A 878 -9.38 35.36 -19.48
N TRP A 879 -9.43 35.62 -18.16
CA TRP A 879 -8.30 35.39 -17.25
C TRP A 879 -7.91 33.91 -17.12
N GLU A 880 -8.87 33.00 -16.95
CA GLU A 880 -8.59 31.57 -16.85
C GLU A 880 -7.92 31.03 -18.12
N TYR A 881 -8.42 31.39 -19.30
CA TYR A 881 -7.85 30.95 -20.57
C TYR A 881 -6.41 31.47 -20.79
N VAL A 882 -6.08 32.72 -20.41
CA VAL A 882 -4.69 33.21 -20.51
C VAL A 882 -3.76 32.54 -19.48
N VAL A 883 -4.28 32.19 -18.30
CA VAL A 883 -3.53 31.42 -17.29
C VAL A 883 -3.22 30.01 -17.81
N GLN A 884 -4.19 29.35 -18.45
CA GLN A 884 -3.99 28.02 -19.05
C GLN A 884 -3.04 28.08 -20.25
N TRP A 885 -3.15 29.10 -21.10
CA TRP A 885 -2.15 29.37 -22.14
C TRP A 885 -0.75 29.58 -21.56
N ASN A 886 -0.62 30.30 -20.45
CA ASN A 886 0.69 30.52 -19.85
C ASN A 886 1.33 29.22 -19.33
N LYS A 887 0.52 28.22 -18.93
CA LYS A 887 0.98 26.87 -18.56
C LYS A 887 1.36 26.03 -19.78
N ASP A 888 0.62 26.15 -20.87
CA ASP A 888 0.89 25.48 -22.15
C ASP A 888 0.90 26.47 -23.33
N PRO A 889 2.02 27.19 -23.55
CA PRO A 889 2.08 28.28 -24.52
C PRO A 889 2.05 27.84 -25.99
N GLU A 890 2.24 26.54 -26.28
CA GLU A 890 2.14 25.97 -27.62
C GLU A 890 0.68 25.91 -28.11
N GLU A 891 -0.29 25.77 -27.19
CA GLU A 891 -1.71 25.77 -27.51
C GLU A 891 -2.26 27.20 -27.67
N ALA A 892 -1.95 27.79 -28.83
CA ALA A 892 -2.33 29.17 -29.17
C ALA A 892 -3.85 29.44 -29.11
N ARG A 893 -4.68 28.39 -29.22
CA ARG A 893 -6.15 28.50 -29.10
C ARG A 893 -6.57 29.08 -27.74
N TYR A 894 -5.82 28.81 -26.67
CA TYR A 894 -6.19 29.28 -25.34
C TYR A 894 -6.04 30.80 -25.23
N PHE A 895 -4.93 31.38 -25.75
CA PHE A 895 -4.77 32.83 -25.75
C PHE A 895 -5.75 33.53 -26.69
N PHE A 896 -6.03 32.90 -27.85
CA PHE A 896 -7.07 33.37 -28.75
C PHE A 896 -8.44 33.42 -28.04
N SER A 897 -8.87 32.33 -27.39
CA SER A 897 -10.12 32.30 -26.62
C SER A 897 -10.14 33.31 -25.46
N ALA A 898 -9.00 33.56 -24.81
CA ALA A 898 -8.89 34.60 -23.80
C ALA A 898 -9.24 35.99 -24.37
N VAL A 899 -8.68 36.32 -25.53
CA VAL A 899 -8.94 37.58 -26.24
C VAL A 899 -10.39 37.64 -26.76
N GLU A 900 -10.95 36.53 -27.25
CA GLU A 900 -12.36 36.50 -27.67
C GLU A 900 -13.32 36.71 -26.50
N HIS A 901 -13.07 36.09 -25.34
CA HIS A 901 -13.86 36.39 -24.13
C HIS A 901 -13.74 37.87 -23.72
N LEU A 902 -12.55 38.46 -23.84
CA LEU A 902 -12.31 39.87 -23.53
C LEU A 902 -13.12 40.83 -24.42
N LYS A 903 -13.30 40.48 -25.71
CA LYS A 903 -14.14 41.25 -26.65
C LYS A 903 -15.63 41.22 -26.30
N LEU A 904 -16.07 40.23 -25.54
CA LEU A 904 -17.46 40.06 -25.16
C LEU A 904 -17.84 40.82 -23.88
N ILE A 905 -16.86 41.43 -23.21
CA ILE A 905 -17.08 42.31 -22.06
C ILE A 905 -17.63 43.65 -22.56
N SER A 906 -18.76 44.06 -22.01
CA SER A 906 -19.48 45.28 -22.43
C SER A 906 -18.89 46.54 -21.77
N SER A 907 -18.41 46.43 -20.53
CA SER A 907 -17.77 47.53 -19.80
C SER A 907 -16.36 47.85 -20.33
N PRO A 908 -16.11 49.07 -20.86
CA PRO A 908 -14.78 49.44 -21.34
C PRO A 908 -13.75 49.51 -20.20
N HIS A 909 -14.16 49.83 -18.97
CA HIS A 909 -13.25 49.92 -17.82
C HIS A 909 -12.72 48.54 -17.40
N ILE A 910 -13.61 47.55 -17.34
CA ILE A 910 -13.22 46.15 -17.04
C ILE A 910 -12.34 45.63 -18.19
N GLN A 911 -12.74 45.90 -19.44
CA GLN A 911 -11.99 45.46 -20.62
C GLN A 911 -10.59 46.07 -20.67
N LEU A 912 -10.42 47.36 -20.38
CA LEU A 912 -9.13 48.03 -20.29
C LEU A 912 -8.28 47.46 -19.16
N GLY A 913 -8.84 47.32 -17.97
CA GLY A 913 -8.12 46.80 -16.80
C GLY A 913 -7.60 45.39 -17.03
N ILE A 914 -8.43 44.48 -17.54
CA ILE A 914 -8.02 43.11 -17.86
C ILE A 914 -6.97 43.11 -18.97
N SER A 915 -7.16 43.91 -20.03
CA SER A 915 -6.18 44.01 -21.12
C SER A 915 -4.80 44.45 -20.62
N SER A 916 -4.77 45.45 -19.74
CA SER A 916 -3.55 45.97 -19.11
C SER A 916 -2.88 44.96 -18.18
N MET A 917 -3.66 44.27 -17.35
CA MET A 917 -3.19 43.19 -16.48
C MET A 917 -2.64 42.01 -17.27
N MET A 918 -3.32 41.59 -18.34
CA MET A 918 -2.85 40.53 -19.24
C MET A 918 -1.52 40.91 -19.90
N TRP A 919 -1.44 42.14 -20.41
CA TRP A 919 -0.23 42.66 -21.06
C TRP A 919 0.98 42.60 -20.13
N SER A 920 0.84 43.18 -18.94
CA SER A 920 1.91 43.29 -17.93
C SER A 920 2.29 41.94 -17.32
N THR A 921 1.31 41.05 -17.09
CA THR A 921 1.52 39.77 -16.40
C THR A 921 2.07 38.68 -17.31
N PHE A 922 1.50 38.51 -18.51
CA PHE A 922 1.74 37.32 -19.34
C PHE A 922 2.42 37.61 -20.69
N VAL A 923 2.18 38.79 -21.28
CA VAL A 923 2.47 39.05 -22.69
C VAL A 923 3.80 39.78 -22.91
N VAL A 924 4.06 40.87 -22.19
CA VAL A 924 5.17 41.81 -22.50
C VAL A 924 6.56 41.15 -22.56
N LYS A 925 6.83 40.16 -21.71
CA LYS A 925 8.11 39.43 -21.70
C LYS A 925 8.31 38.60 -22.96
N ARG A 926 7.29 37.83 -23.37
CA ARG A 926 7.36 37.01 -24.60
C ARG A 926 7.34 37.90 -25.85
N PHE A 927 6.55 38.98 -25.83
CA PHE A 927 6.47 39.94 -26.92
C PHE A 927 7.80 40.67 -27.16
N SER A 928 8.48 41.11 -26.10
CA SER A 928 9.81 41.73 -26.22
C SER A 928 10.87 40.76 -26.72
N ALA A 929 10.88 39.51 -26.22
CA ALA A 929 11.76 38.46 -26.72
C ALA A 929 11.56 38.19 -28.22
N ALA A 930 10.29 38.13 -28.67
CA ALA A 930 9.93 38.01 -30.08
C ALA A 930 10.50 39.17 -30.91
N ALA A 931 10.30 40.41 -30.45
CA ALA A 931 10.78 41.60 -31.13
C ALA A 931 12.31 41.62 -31.27
N PHE A 932 13.05 41.30 -30.21
CA PHE A 932 14.52 41.27 -30.24
C PHE A 932 15.07 40.12 -31.09
N LEU A 933 14.43 38.94 -31.07
CA LEU A 933 14.80 37.83 -31.94
C LEU A 933 14.66 38.24 -33.41
N MET A 934 13.52 38.82 -33.77
CA MET A 934 13.25 39.25 -35.15
C MET A 934 14.15 40.41 -35.58
N GLU A 935 14.48 41.34 -34.69
CA GLU A 935 15.46 42.39 -34.96
C GLU A 935 16.86 41.81 -35.27
N LYS A 936 17.28 40.80 -34.50
CA LYS A 936 18.56 40.12 -34.70
C LYS A 936 18.60 39.31 -36.00
N VAL A 937 17.52 38.59 -36.31
CA VAL A 937 17.45 37.68 -37.46
C VAL A 937 17.16 38.41 -38.77
N GLY A 938 16.41 39.52 -38.73
CA GLY A 938 16.05 40.33 -39.90
C GLY A 938 15.07 39.66 -40.88
N LYS A 939 14.42 38.57 -40.46
CA LYS A 939 13.39 37.80 -41.18
C LYS A 939 12.61 36.94 -40.19
N ALA A 940 11.54 36.28 -40.64
CA ALA A 940 10.81 35.31 -39.84
C ALA A 940 11.76 34.23 -39.25
N PRO A 941 11.90 34.12 -37.91
CA PRO A 941 12.71 33.09 -37.27
C PRO A 941 12.11 31.69 -37.48
N LYS A 942 12.99 30.68 -37.58
CA LYS A 942 12.60 29.27 -37.69
C LYS A 942 12.28 28.69 -36.31
N ASP A 943 11.40 27.68 -36.24
CA ASP A 943 10.96 26.98 -35.01
C ASP A 943 12.03 26.83 -33.91
N ARG A 944 13.21 26.28 -34.23
CA ARG A 944 14.30 26.09 -33.25
C ARG A 944 14.74 27.39 -32.54
N LEU A 945 14.77 28.51 -33.27
CA LEU A 945 15.12 29.81 -32.71
C LEU A 945 13.97 30.38 -31.87
N CYS A 946 12.73 30.21 -32.32
CA CYS A 946 11.53 30.64 -31.59
C CYS A 946 11.43 29.94 -30.23
N ARG A 947 11.59 28.61 -30.20
CA ARG A 947 11.56 27.83 -28.94
C ARG A 947 12.69 28.22 -27.99
N ARG A 948 13.89 28.50 -28.51
CA ARG A 948 15.06 28.85 -27.69
C ARG A 948 14.93 30.25 -27.06
N ASP A 949 14.57 31.25 -27.87
CA ASP A 949 14.67 32.66 -27.45
C ASP A 949 13.33 33.25 -26.97
N VAL A 950 12.19 32.70 -27.42
CA VAL A 950 10.82 33.16 -27.06
C VAL A 950 10.09 32.14 -26.19
N GLY A 951 10.43 30.85 -26.29
CA GLY A 951 9.82 29.77 -25.51
C GLY A 951 8.57 29.14 -26.15
N ILE A 952 8.30 29.43 -27.42
CA ILE A 952 7.19 28.88 -28.22
C ILE A 952 7.63 28.55 -29.65
N GLY A 953 6.98 27.58 -30.29
CA GLY A 953 7.18 27.27 -31.71
C GLY A 953 6.84 28.42 -32.66
N ASP A 954 7.31 28.36 -33.91
CA ASP A 954 7.08 29.43 -34.91
C ASP A 954 5.61 29.61 -35.30
N LYS A 955 4.86 28.51 -35.45
CA LYS A 955 3.41 28.53 -35.68
C LYS A 955 2.66 29.17 -34.50
N ALA A 956 2.96 28.74 -33.27
CA ALA A 956 2.38 29.31 -32.05
C ALA A 956 2.77 30.79 -31.85
N MET A 957 4.01 31.17 -32.18
CA MET A 957 4.50 32.55 -32.16
C MET A 957 3.73 33.46 -33.12
N THR A 958 3.38 32.96 -34.30
CA THR A 958 2.58 33.72 -35.28
C THR A 958 1.20 34.03 -34.72
N SER A 959 0.50 33.02 -34.19
CA SER A 959 -0.81 33.19 -33.54
C SER A 959 -0.75 34.08 -32.29
N PHE A 960 0.30 33.94 -31.48
CA PHE A 960 0.55 34.78 -30.30
C PHE A 960 0.67 36.26 -30.69
N LEU A 961 1.50 36.59 -31.69
CA LEU A 961 1.65 37.96 -32.17
C LEU A 961 0.34 38.52 -32.74
N GLY A 962 -0.44 37.69 -33.44
CA GLY A 962 -1.79 38.05 -33.89
C GLY A 962 -2.73 38.39 -32.72
N CYS A 963 -2.69 37.61 -31.64
CA CYS A 963 -3.44 37.90 -30.42
C CYS A 963 -2.92 39.16 -29.70
N CYS A 964 -1.61 39.45 -29.72
CA CYS A 964 -1.07 40.70 -29.20
C CYS A 964 -1.59 41.93 -29.94
N VAL A 965 -1.71 41.85 -31.27
CA VAL A 965 -2.32 42.92 -32.09
C VAL A 965 -3.76 43.16 -31.64
N GLN A 966 -4.55 42.10 -31.51
CA GLN A 966 -5.94 42.22 -31.08
C GLN A 966 -6.07 42.74 -29.65
N LEU A 967 -5.25 42.25 -28.71
CA LEU A 967 -5.25 42.71 -27.32
C LEU A 967 -4.94 44.21 -27.20
N LEU A 968 -3.91 44.69 -27.91
CA LEU A 968 -3.54 46.10 -27.91
C LEU A 968 -4.59 46.97 -28.61
N GLN A 969 -5.23 46.44 -29.66
CA GLN A 969 -6.35 47.11 -30.31
C GLN A 969 -7.54 47.25 -29.35
N ILE A 970 -7.94 46.17 -28.67
CA ILE A 970 -9.00 46.20 -27.65
C ILE A 970 -8.66 47.21 -26.56
N LEU A 971 -7.40 47.25 -26.09
CA LEU A 971 -6.96 48.20 -25.09
C LEU A 971 -7.12 49.66 -25.56
N MET A 972 -6.80 49.96 -26.82
CA MET A 972 -7.00 51.30 -27.40
C MET A 972 -8.48 51.65 -27.56
N GLU A 973 -9.30 50.71 -28.04
CA GLU A 973 -10.74 50.90 -28.21
C GLU A 973 -11.42 51.14 -26.85
N ALA A 974 -11.07 50.33 -25.84
CA ALA A 974 -11.56 50.45 -24.48
C ALA A 974 -11.17 51.80 -23.85
N ASP A 975 -9.90 52.22 -23.96
CA ASP A 975 -9.40 53.52 -23.45
C ASP A 975 -10.20 54.69 -24.05
N SER A 976 -10.45 54.65 -25.37
CA SER A 976 -11.23 55.68 -26.04
C SER A 976 -12.71 55.72 -25.62
N ALA A 977 -13.28 54.58 -25.25
CA ALA A 977 -14.67 54.46 -24.81
C ALA A 977 -14.86 54.76 -23.31
N MET A 978 -13.78 54.86 -22.52
CA MET A 978 -13.88 55.11 -21.07
C MET A 978 -14.50 56.47 -20.74
N GLU A 979 -14.30 57.49 -21.56
CA GLU A 979 -14.88 58.82 -21.30
C GLU A 979 -16.41 58.83 -21.48
N GLU A 980 -16.96 57.91 -22.29
CA GLU A 980 -18.38 57.85 -22.63
C GLU A 980 -19.22 57.05 -21.62
N VAL A 981 -18.59 56.11 -20.90
CA VAL A 981 -19.28 55.14 -20.03
C VAL A 981 -18.78 55.27 -18.59
N ARG A 982 -19.71 55.31 -17.62
CA ARG A 982 -19.34 55.33 -16.19
C ARG A 982 -18.80 53.98 -15.73
N ALA A 983 -17.96 54.02 -14.70
CA ALA A 983 -17.47 52.80 -14.06
C ALA A 983 -18.62 51.96 -13.50
N PRO A 984 -18.66 50.65 -13.77
CA PRO A 984 -19.68 49.78 -13.19
C PRO A 984 -19.44 49.65 -11.68
N GLU A 985 -20.52 49.69 -10.90
CA GLU A 985 -20.50 49.32 -9.49
C GLU A 985 -20.63 47.80 -9.39
N LEU A 986 -19.64 47.15 -8.79
CA LEU A 986 -19.65 45.70 -8.59
C LEU A 986 -20.37 45.38 -7.28
N SER A 987 -21.49 44.65 -7.37
CA SER A 987 -22.20 44.10 -6.22
C SER A 987 -21.93 42.61 -6.06
N VAL A 988 -22.24 42.11 -4.87
CA VAL A 988 -22.33 40.68 -4.54
C VAL A 988 -23.73 40.45 -4.01
N GLU A 989 -24.25 39.23 -4.21
CA GLU A 989 -25.56 38.85 -3.72
C GLU A 989 -25.70 39.14 -2.21
N GLU A 990 -26.85 39.65 -1.78
CA GLU A 990 -27.09 40.10 -0.38
C GLU A 990 -26.71 39.03 0.65
N VAL A 991 -27.05 37.78 0.37
CA VAL A 991 -26.79 36.61 1.21
C VAL A 991 -25.28 36.29 1.31
N TRP A 992 -24.46 36.79 0.39
CA TRP A 992 -23.02 36.57 0.27
C TRP A 992 -22.18 37.82 0.59
N SER A 993 -22.80 38.88 1.10
CA SER A 993 -22.15 40.16 1.46
C SER A 993 -21.05 40.07 2.54
N GLY A 994 -20.94 38.95 3.25
CA GLY A 994 -19.90 38.68 4.26
C GLY A 994 -18.63 37.98 3.73
N ALA A 995 -18.40 37.95 2.42
CA ALA A 995 -17.21 37.32 1.84
C ALA A 995 -15.92 38.14 2.11
N GLU A 996 -15.01 37.61 2.93
CA GLU A 996 -13.77 38.28 3.38
C GLU A 996 -12.50 37.79 2.64
N GLY A 997 -12.64 37.47 1.35
CA GLY A 997 -11.56 36.91 0.53
C GLY A 997 -10.95 37.88 -0.49
N PRO A 998 -10.15 37.37 -1.46
CA PRO A 998 -9.54 38.19 -2.50
C PRO A 998 -10.59 38.85 -3.40
N ALA A 999 -10.25 40.06 -3.88
CA ALA A 999 -11.05 40.80 -4.84
C ALA A 999 -11.21 40.02 -6.16
N SER A 1000 -12.38 40.13 -6.80
CA SER A 1000 -12.63 39.55 -8.13
C SER A 1000 -11.68 40.12 -9.19
N ILE A 1001 -11.48 39.39 -10.28
CA ILE A 1001 -10.64 39.87 -11.40
C ILE A 1001 -11.22 41.16 -11.99
N ALA A 1002 -12.54 41.28 -12.05
CA ALA A 1002 -13.20 42.51 -12.49
C ALA A 1002 -12.94 43.68 -11.55
N GLN A 1003 -12.90 43.45 -10.23
CA GLN A 1003 -12.57 44.49 -9.25
C GLN A 1003 -11.10 44.94 -9.39
N LEU A 1004 -10.16 43.99 -9.51
CA LEU A 1004 -8.75 44.29 -9.78
C LEU A 1004 -8.56 45.03 -11.11
N ALA A 1005 -9.40 44.77 -12.11
CA ALA A 1005 -9.39 45.47 -13.39
C ALA A 1005 -9.82 46.93 -13.23
N LEU A 1006 -10.85 47.21 -12.43
CA LEU A 1006 -11.30 48.58 -12.14
C LEU A 1006 -10.29 49.40 -11.33
N GLU A 1007 -9.42 48.73 -10.58
CA GLU A 1007 -8.31 49.36 -9.84
C GLU A 1007 -7.11 49.74 -10.73
N GLN A 1008 -7.09 49.29 -12.00
CA GLN A 1008 -6.00 49.62 -12.91
C GLN A 1008 -6.00 51.09 -13.30
N ARG A 1009 -4.79 51.65 -13.47
CA ARG A 1009 -4.61 53.03 -13.96
C ARG A 1009 -4.86 53.07 -15.48
N GLY A 1010 -5.36 54.22 -15.95
CA GLY A 1010 -5.47 54.51 -17.38
C GLY A 1010 -4.13 54.39 -18.11
N VAL A 1011 -4.18 54.02 -19.38
CA VAL A 1011 -2.99 53.79 -20.20
C VAL A 1011 -2.61 55.05 -20.98
N HIS A 1012 -1.34 55.17 -21.35
CA HIS A 1012 -0.89 56.24 -22.24
C HIS A 1012 -1.18 55.83 -23.69
N TYR A 1013 -2.34 56.22 -24.22
CA TYR A 1013 -2.83 55.84 -25.56
C TYR A 1013 -1.75 55.85 -26.67
N PRO A 1014 -0.93 56.92 -26.83
CA PRO A 1014 0.11 56.94 -27.86
C PRO A 1014 1.16 55.84 -27.71
N LEU A 1015 1.48 55.44 -26.46
CA LEU A 1015 2.40 54.34 -26.19
C LEU A 1015 1.78 52.99 -26.53
N VAL A 1016 0.48 52.80 -26.26
CA VAL A 1016 -0.25 51.58 -26.66
C VAL A 1016 -0.30 51.47 -28.17
N GLN A 1017 -0.66 52.56 -28.87
CA GLN A 1017 -0.67 52.62 -30.33
C GLN A 1017 0.70 52.29 -30.92
N HIS A 1018 1.78 52.77 -30.30
CA HIS A 1018 3.14 52.46 -30.74
C HIS A 1018 3.49 50.98 -30.58
N HIS A 1019 3.10 50.35 -29.47
CA HIS A 1019 3.23 48.90 -29.30
C HIS A 1019 2.37 48.12 -30.29
N TRP A 1020 1.15 48.59 -30.58
CA TRP A 1020 0.26 47.98 -31.55
C TRP A 1020 0.86 48.01 -32.96
N LEU A 1021 1.51 49.11 -33.35
CA LEU A 1021 2.23 49.22 -34.62
C LEU A 1021 3.38 48.20 -34.68
N LEU A 1022 4.20 48.10 -33.63
CA LEU A 1022 5.25 47.09 -33.56
C LEU A 1022 4.69 45.66 -33.62
N ALA A 1023 3.61 45.38 -32.88
CA ALA A 1023 2.95 44.07 -32.90
C ALA A 1023 2.44 43.72 -34.30
N SER A 1024 1.85 44.70 -35.00
CA SER A 1024 1.37 44.55 -36.37
C SER A 1024 2.51 44.25 -37.35
N ILE A 1025 3.65 44.94 -37.21
CA ILE A 1025 4.85 44.69 -38.03
C ILE A 1025 5.41 43.29 -37.74
N LEU A 1026 5.50 42.89 -36.47
CA LEU A 1026 6.00 41.56 -36.08
C LEU A 1026 5.08 40.45 -36.61
N HIS A 1027 3.77 40.60 -36.43
CA HIS A 1027 2.78 39.64 -36.93
C HIS A 1027 2.79 39.56 -38.45
N ALA A 1028 2.88 40.69 -39.16
CA ALA A 1028 3.00 40.72 -40.62
C ALA A 1028 4.30 40.10 -41.11
N ALA A 1029 5.43 40.37 -40.43
CA ALA A 1029 6.72 39.81 -40.79
C ALA A 1029 6.77 38.28 -40.60
N MET A 1030 6.10 37.74 -39.57
CA MET A 1030 5.91 36.30 -39.41
C MET A 1030 4.96 35.71 -40.45
N SER A 1031 3.77 36.30 -40.63
CA SER A 1031 2.71 35.78 -41.50
C SER A 1031 3.08 35.81 -42.98
N PHE A 1032 3.73 36.88 -43.42
CA PHE A 1032 4.10 37.08 -44.83
C PHE A 1032 5.59 36.83 -45.10
N THR A 1033 6.35 36.36 -44.10
CA THR A 1033 7.80 36.09 -44.20
C THR A 1033 8.64 37.28 -44.67
N VAL A 1034 8.21 38.51 -44.33
CA VAL A 1034 8.89 39.75 -44.74
C VAL A 1034 10.29 39.80 -44.12
N LYS A 1035 11.29 40.14 -44.95
CA LYS A 1035 12.66 40.41 -44.49
C LYS A 1035 12.72 41.83 -43.93
N VAL A 1036 12.60 41.95 -42.61
CA VAL A 1036 12.62 43.23 -41.92
C VAL A 1036 13.29 43.09 -40.56
N LYS A 1037 13.97 44.15 -40.14
CA LYS A 1037 14.40 44.39 -38.76
C LYS A 1037 13.37 45.31 -38.09
N PRO A 1038 12.40 44.76 -37.33
CA PRO A 1038 11.19 45.50 -36.93
C PRO A 1038 11.47 46.74 -36.09
N LEU A 1039 12.44 46.69 -35.16
CA LEU A 1039 12.77 47.82 -34.32
C LEU A 1039 13.50 48.90 -35.13
N SER A 1040 14.25 48.54 -36.16
CA SER A 1040 14.95 49.49 -37.04
C SER A 1040 14.02 50.47 -37.77
N LEU A 1041 12.72 50.15 -37.89
CA LEU A 1041 11.69 51.00 -38.47
C LEU A 1041 11.23 52.15 -37.57
N PHE A 1042 11.78 52.23 -36.36
CA PHE A 1042 11.49 53.29 -35.42
C PHE A 1042 12.74 54.14 -35.16
N ASP A 1043 12.52 55.43 -34.89
CA ASP A 1043 13.57 56.36 -34.51
C ASP A 1043 14.12 56.03 -33.11
N SER A 1044 15.16 56.74 -32.67
CA SER A 1044 15.78 56.48 -31.36
C SER A 1044 14.81 56.72 -30.19
N LYS A 1045 13.94 57.74 -30.28
CA LYS A 1045 12.92 58.01 -29.26
C LYS A 1045 11.87 56.90 -29.21
N GLY A 1046 11.34 56.48 -30.36
CA GLY A 1046 10.39 55.38 -30.45
C GLY A 1046 10.95 54.04 -29.99
N LYS A 1047 12.22 53.73 -30.31
CA LYS A 1047 12.90 52.52 -29.81
C LYS A 1047 13.00 52.50 -28.28
N ASN A 1048 13.33 53.63 -27.66
CA ASN A 1048 13.49 53.75 -26.22
C ASN A 1048 12.17 53.69 -25.43
N ALA A 1049 11.03 53.89 -26.11
CA ALA A 1049 9.70 53.84 -25.51
C ALA A 1049 9.14 52.41 -25.38
N PHE A 1050 9.60 51.45 -26.20
CA PHE A 1050 9.07 50.08 -26.17
C PHE A 1050 9.32 49.34 -24.86
N PHE A 1051 8.41 48.43 -24.54
CA PHE A 1051 8.42 47.50 -23.42
C PHE A 1051 8.44 48.16 -22.03
N ARG A 1052 8.19 49.47 -21.97
CA ARG A 1052 7.89 50.17 -20.72
C ARG A 1052 6.45 49.88 -20.28
N ASP A 1053 6.16 50.17 -19.02
CA ASP A 1053 4.79 50.12 -18.49
C ASP A 1053 3.88 51.03 -19.31
N LEU A 1054 2.75 50.50 -19.78
CA LEU A 1054 1.81 51.19 -20.66
C LEU A 1054 1.16 52.42 -20.01
N THR A 1055 1.20 52.53 -18.68
CA THR A 1055 0.74 53.71 -17.92
C THR A 1055 1.76 54.85 -17.91
N THR A 1056 3.00 54.60 -18.37
CA THR A 1056 4.07 55.61 -18.34
C THR A 1056 3.91 56.60 -19.47
N ILE A 1057 3.82 57.89 -19.14
CA ILE A 1057 3.85 58.97 -20.13
C ILE A 1057 5.23 59.00 -20.81
N GLN A 1058 5.24 58.82 -22.13
CA GLN A 1058 6.46 58.82 -22.96
C GLN A 1058 6.39 59.92 -24.01
N LEU A 1059 7.53 60.57 -24.26
CA LEU A 1059 7.64 61.55 -25.33
C LEU A 1059 7.71 60.81 -26.68
N MET A 1060 6.59 60.78 -27.40
CA MET A 1060 6.48 60.11 -28.69
C MET A 1060 7.11 60.95 -29.82
N PRO A 1061 7.54 60.34 -30.94
CA PRO A 1061 8.13 61.06 -32.07
C PRO A 1061 7.16 62.09 -32.66
N SER A 1062 7.58 63.35 -32.76
CA SER A 1062 6.75 64.51 -33.09
C SER A 1062 6.58 64.80 -34.60
N GLY A 1063 6.68 63.76 -35.45
CA GLY A 1063 6.39 63.85 -36.89
C GLY A 1063 7.54 64.31 -37.80
N ASP A 1064 8.64 64.86 -37.27
CA ASP A 1064 9.83 65.22 -38.05
C ASP A 1064 10.73 63.98 -38.21
N MET A 1065 10.59 63.28 -39.34
CA MET A 1065 11.16 61.95 -39.57
C MET A 1065 12.36 61.99 -40.51
N ASP A 1066 13.45 61.32 -40.12
CA ASP A 1066 14.64 61.15 -40.97
C ASP A 1066 14.26 60.56 -42.35
N PRO A 1067 14.63 61.22 -43.47
CA PRO A 1067 14.33 60.72 -44.82
C PRO A 1067 14.82 59.29 -45.07
N GLY A 1068 15.95 58.90 -44.47
CA GLY A 1068 16.48 57.53 -44.56
C GLY A 1068 15.55 56.50 -43.93
N LEU A 1069 14.96 56.83 -42.77
CA LEU A 1069 13.98 55.99 -42.11
C LEU A 1069 12.66 55.90 -42.88
N VAL A 1070 12.24 56.99 -43.55
CA VAL A 1070 11.05 56.97 -44.43
C VAL A 1070 11.27 56.04 -45.62
N SER A 1071 12.44 56.11 -46.27
CA SER A 1071 12.82 55.19 -47.35
C SER A 1071 12.81 53.74 -46.89
N LEU A 1072 13.38 53.45 -45.71
CA LEU A 1072 13.41 52.10 -45.14
C LEU A 1072 11.99 51.55 -44.85
N ARG A 1073 11.06 52.41 -44.40
CA ARG A 1073 9.66 52.02 -44.19
C ARG A 1073 8.93 51.72 -45.51
N GLN A 1074 9.21 52.48 -46.56
CA GLN A 1074 8.64 52.25 -47.89
C GLN A 1074 9.13 50.94 -48.51
N GLU A 1075 10.40 50.58 -48.30
CA GLU A 1075 10.98 49.32 -48.79
C GLU A 1075 10.35 48.07 -48.14
N VAL A 1076 9.94 48.15 -46.87
CA VAL A 1076 9.34 47.02 -46.14
C VAL A 1076 7.91 46.70 -46.61
N ILE A 1077 7.16 47.70 -47.06
CA ILE A 1077 5.78 47.55 -47.54
C ILE A 1077 5.82 47.34 -49.05
N ASN A 1078 6.40 46.24 -49.52
CA ASN A 1078 6.29 45.86 -50.93
C ASN A 1078 4.90 45.20 -51.16
N PRO A 1079 3.96 45.87 -51.85
CA PRO A 1079 2.61 45.33 -52.07
C PRO A 1079 2.61 44.01 -52.83
N ASP A 1080 3.65 43.74 -53.62
CA ASP A 1080 3.80 42.48 -54.35
C ASP A 1080 3.93 41.26 -53.42
N ILE A 1081 4.53 41.40 -52.23
CA ILE A 1081 4.62 40.31 -51.24
C ILE A 1081 3.21 39.90 -50.78
N LEU A 1082 2.34 40.88 -50.52
CA LEU A 1082 0.96 40.63 -50.10
C LEU A 1082 0.14 40.01 -51.22
N ARG A 1083 0.31 40.47 -52.47
CA ARG A 1083 -0.37 39.91 -53.63
C ARG A 1083 0.02 38.44 -53.85
N ARG A 1084 1.30 38.10 -53.74
CA ARG A 1084 1.78 36.70 -53.81
C ARG A 1084 1.20 35.82 -52.72
N HIS A 1085 1.19 36.30 -51.49
CA HIS A 1085 0.59 35.56 -50.38
C HIS A 1085 -0.92 35.34 -50.57
N LEU A 1086 -1.65 36.36 -51.02
CA LEU A 1086 -3.07 36.25 -51.36
C LEU A 1086 -3.32 35.15 -52.40
N VAL A 1087 -2.52 35.13 -53.46
CA VAL A 1087 -2.61 34.08 -54.50
C VAL A 1087 -2.38 32.70 -53.91
N CYS A 1088 -1.31 32.53 -53.12
CA CYS A 1088 -1.01 31.25 -52.46
C CYS A 1088 -2.15 30.80 -51.52
N GLU A 1089 -2.74 31.72 -50.74
CA GLU A 1089 -3.81 31.40 -49.80
C GLU A 1089 -5.14 31.08 -50.51
N LEU A 1090 -5.44 31.75 -51.62
CA LEU A 1090 -6.59 31.40 -52.46
C LEU A 1090 -6.43 29.99 -53.06
N TYR A 1091 -5.23 29.62 -53.52
CA TYR A 1091 -4.95 28.23 -53.88
C TYR A 1091 -5.04 27.30 -52.66
N ASN A 1092 -4.53 27.69 -51.49
CA ASN A 1092 -4.59 26.85 -50.29
C ASN A 1092 -6.03 26.47 -49.89
N GLN A 1093 -6.98 27.39 -50.13
CA GLN A 1093 -8.41 27.20 -49.88
C GLN A 1093 -9.18 26.51 -51.04
N GLY A 1094 -8.50 26.16 -52.14
CA GLY A 1094 -9.13 25.53 -53.32
C GLY A 1094 -9.90 26.50 -54.24
N LEU A 1095 -9.68 27.81 -54.08
CA LEU A 1095 -10.30 28.90 -54.85
C LEU A 1095 -9.46 29.28 -56.08
N ASP A 1096 -8.98 28.27 -56.82
CA ASP A 1096 -7.97 28.37 -57.89
C ASP A 1096 -8.29 29.44 -58.96
N LEU A 1097 -9.56 29.56 -59.40
CA LEU A 1097 -9.95 30.55 -60.40
C LEU A 1097 -9.73 32.00 -59.91
N ARG A 1098 -10.05 32.27 -58.64
CA ARG A 1098 -9.83 33.59 -58.03
C ARG A 1098 -8.33 33.84 -57.80
N ALA A 1099 -7.58 32.78 -57.52
CA ALA A 1099 -6.13 32.86 -57.40
C ALA A 1099 -5.47 33.25 -58.73
N GLU A 1100 -5.93 32.68 -59.85
CA GLU A 1100 -5.46 33.04 -61.20
C GLU A 1100 -5.75 34.51 -61.55
N GLU A 1101 -6.93 35.03 -61.18
CA GLU A 1101 -7.26 36.45 -61.36
C GLU A 1101 -6.36 37.36 -60.52
N ALA A 1102 -6.15 37.02 -59.25
CA ALA A 1102 -5.27 37.77 -58.35
C ALA A 1102 -3.80 37.72 -58.79
N MET A 1103 -3.38 36.63 -59.43
CA MET A 1103 -2.03 36.41 -59.94
C MET A 1103 -1.63 37.40 -61.03
N LEU A 1104 -2.59 37.96 -61.78
CA LEU A 1104 -2.30 38.97 -62.80
C LEU A 1104 -1.69 40.26 -62.24
N GLN A 1105 -1.92 40.53 -60.95
CA GLN A 1105 -1.42 41.73 -60.26
C GLN A 1105 -0.05 41.51 -59.59
N VAL A 1106 0.51 40.29 -59.70
CA VAL A 1106 1.83 39.94 -59.15
C VAL A 1106 2.93 40.35 -60.13
N GLU A 1107 3.90 41.09 -59.61
CA GLU A 1107 5.08 41.60 -60.31
C GLU A 1107 6.18 40.51 -60.38
N ASP A 1108 6.50 39.88 -59.24
CA ASP A 1108 7.54 38.85 -59.13
C ASP A 1108 6.96 37.43 -59.32
N LYS A 1109 6.80 37.04 -60.60
CA LYS A 1109 6.22 35.75 -60.99
C LYS A 1109 7.13 34.56 -60.72
N GLU A 1110 8.46 34.74 -60.74
CA GLU A 1110 9.41 33.65 -60.52
C GLU A 1110 9.35 33.13 -59.08
N VAL A 1111 9.31 34.04 -58.10
CA VAL A 1111 9.18 33.65 -56.70
C VAL A 1111 7.79 33.10 -56.40
N LEU A 1112 6.73 33.65 -57.01
CA LEU A 1112 5.39 33.07 -56.91
C LEU A 1112 5.37 31.63 -57.45
N GLY A 1113 5.99 31.38 -58.60
CA GLY A 1113 6.11 30.03 -59.17
C GLY A 1113 6.79 29.05 -58.20
N SER A 1114 7.85 29.49 -57.53
CA SER A 1114 8.53 28.69 -56.51
C SER A 1114 7.64 28.39 -55.28
N GLN A 1115 6.82 29.36 -54.85
CA GLN A 1115 5.88 29.19 -53.72
C GLN A 1115 4.72 28.25 -54.07
N LEU A 1116 4.14 28.41 -55.25
CA LEU A 1116 3.08 27.52 -55.74
C LEU A 1116 3.59 26.10 -55.98
N LEU A 1117 4.90 25.90 -56.22
CA LEU A 1117 5.48 24.57 -56.38
C LEU A 1117 5.30 23.74 -55.11
N VAL A 1118 5.60 24.34 -53.96
CA VAL A 1118 5.43 23.71 -52.65
C VAL A 1118 3.97 23.34 -52.41
N LEU A 1119 3.05 24.28 -52.64
CA LEU A 1119 1.61 24.06 -52.46
C LEU A 1119 1.09 22.95 -53.38
N THR A 1120 1.59 22.88 -54.61
CA THR A 1120 1.24 21.84 -55.57
C THR A 1120 1.77 20.47 -55.13
N GLY A 1121 3.00 20.43 -54.60
CA GLY A 1121 3.59 19.24 -53.99
C GLY A 1121 2.80 18.76 -52.77
N GLN A 1122 2.31 19.66 -51.91
CA GLN A 1122 1.46 19.34 -50.76
C GLN A 1122 0.12 18.74 -51.21
N ARG A 1123 -0.56 19.35 -52.20
CA ARG A 1123 -1.82 18.82 -52.76
C ARG A 1123 -1.63 17.41 -53.33
N LEU A 1124 -0.54 17.20 -54.06
CA LEU A 1124 -0.23 15.89 -54.64
C LEU A 1124 0.15 14.86 -53.58
N SER A 1125 0.93 15.26 -52.57
CA SER A 1125 1.29 14.40 -51.42
C SER A 1125 0.06 13.98 -50.62
N TYR A 1126 -0.92 14.87 -50.39
CA TYR A 1126 -2.19 14.50 -49.77
C TYR A 1126 -2.93 13.46 -50.61
N SER A 1127 -3.07 13.71 -51.92
CA SER A 1127 -3.80 12.84 -52.83
C SER A 1127 -3.16 11.45 -52.98
N LEU A 1128 -1.83 11.35 -52.91
CA LEU A 1128 -1.09 10.09 -53.07
C LEU A 1128 -0.89 9.31 -51.76
N LEU A 1129 -0.64 10.00 -50.64
CA LEU A 1129 -0.18 9.36 -49.40
C LEU A 1129 -1.23 9.39 -48.27
N HIS A 1130 -2.19 10.32 -48.29
CA HIS A 1130 -3.06 10.61 -47.14
C HIS A 1130 -4.58 10.52 -47.41
N SER A 1131 -5.01 10.26 -48.66
CA SER A 1131 -6.42 10.01 -48.99
C SER A 1131 -6.89 8.64 -48.46
N GLN A 1132 -8.09 8.56 -47.88
CA GLN A 1132 -8.69 7.32 -47.35
C GLN A 1132 -8.85 6.21 -48.42
N ASN A 1133 -8.90 6.59 -49.70
CA ASN A 1133 -8.87 5.68 -50.83
C ASN A 1133 -7.43 5.61 -51.38
N GLN A 1134 -6.51 4.91 -50.70
CA GLN A 1134 -5.23 4.53 -51.30
C GLN A 1134 -5.50 3.55 -52.45
N THR A 1135 -5.65 4.07 -53.66
CA THR A 1135 -5.84 3.25 -54.86
C THR A 1135 -4.53 2.54 -55.20
N GLN A 1136 -4.60 1.27 -55.60
CA GLN A 1136 -3.45 0.49 -56.06
C GLN A 1136 -2.64 1.25 -57.16
N ALA A 1137 -3.35 2.00 -58.01
CA ALA A 1137 -2.78 2.90 -59.00
C ALA A 1137 -1.87 3.98 -58.41
N ALA A 1138 -2.21 4.59 -57.28
CA ALA A 1138 -1.38 5.63 -56.64
C ALA A 1138 -0.04 5.08 -56.12
N MET A 1139 -0.04 3.85 -55.59
CA MET A 1139 1.15 3.15 -55.11
C MET A 1139 2.06 2.67 -56.26
N GLU A 1140 1.47 2.14 -57.33
CA GLU A 1140 2.20 1.77 -58.55
C GLU A 1140 2.86 3.00 -59.21
N LEU A 1141 2.18 4.14 -59.19
CA LEU A 1141 2.69 5.37 -59.76
C LEU A 1141 3.81 5.97 -58.89
N LEU A 1142 3.67 5.97 -57.55
CA LEU A 1142 4.75 6.31 -56.61
C LEU A 1142 6.03 5.50 -56.84
N ALA A 1143 5.90 4.21 -57.21
CA ALA A 1143 7.03 3.34 -57.54
C ALA A 1143 7.68 3.67 -58.90
N ARG A 1144 6.95 4.35 -59.80
CA ARG A 1144 7.41 4.77 -61.13
C ARG A 1144 7.96 6.20 -61.16
N LEU A 1145 7.73 7.00 -60.11
CA LEU A 1145 8.28 8.35 -60.01
C LEU A 1145 9.81 8.33 -59.82
N PRO A 1146 10.52 9.33 -60.34
CA PRO A 1146 11.94 9.52 -60.04
C PRO A 1146 12.19 9.55 -58.52
N PRO A 1147 13.27 8.91 -58.01
CA PRO A 1147 13.56 8.87 -56.57
C PRO A 1147 13.63 10.24 -55.90
N THR A 1148 14.12 11.24 -56.65
CA THR A 1148 14.19 12.64 -56.21
C THR A 1148 12.82 13.26 -55.99
N LEU A 1149 11.88 13.06 -56.92
CA LEU A 1149 10.50 13.54 -56.80
C LEU A 1149 9.73 12.80 -55.70
N CYS A 1150 9.90 11.47 -55.61
CA CYS A 1150 9.26 10.66 -54.57
C CYS A 1150 9.72 11.07 -53.15
N THR A 1151 11.02 11.30 -52.96
CA THR A 1151 11.58 11.77 -51.68
C THR A 1151 11.07 13.17 -51.34
N TRP A 1152 10.99 14.06 -52.33
CA TRP A 1152 10.50 15.42 -52.15
C TRP A 1152 9.01 15.45 -51.77
N LEU A 1153 8.15 14.66 -52.44
CA LEU A 1153 6.72 14.56 -52.12
C LEU A 1153 6.48 14.00 -50.70
N LYS A 1154 7.26 13.01 -50.28
CA LYS A 1154 7.21 12.48 -48.90
C LYS A 1154 7.61 13.50 -47.84
N ALA A 1155 8.43 14.50 -48.21
CA ALA A 1155 8.83 15.59 -47.33
C ALA A 1155 7.82 16.75 -47.30
N MET A 1156 6.82 16.77 -48.19
CA MET A 1156 5.75 17.76 -48.17
C MET A 1156 4.76 17.42 -47.06
N ASP A 1157 4.50 18.36 -46.17
CA ASP A 1157 3.51 18.25 -45.09
C ASP A 1157 2.13 18.73 -45.60
N PRO A 1158 1.15 17.84 -45.80
CA PRO A 1158 -0.16 18.24 -46.30
C PRO A 1158 -1.09 18.76 -45.21
N SER A 1159 -0.70 18.71 -43.93
CA SER A 1159 -1.49 19.26 -42.81
C SER A 1159 -1.65 20.78 -42.89
N GLU A 1160 -0.84 21.45 -43.70
CA GLU A 1160 -0.90 22.90 -43.94
C GLU A 1160 -1.98 23.30 -44.95
N LEU A 1161 -2.60 22.33 -45.64
CA LEU A 1161 -3.66 22.59 -46.61
C LEU A 1161 -5.00 22.90 -45.93
N ARG A 1162 -5.61 24.06 -46.24
CA ARG A 1162 -6.97 24.39 -45.76
C ARG A 1162 -8.06 23.64 -46.51
N CYS A 1163 -7.84 23.37 -47.80
CA CYS A 1163 -8.67 22.49 -48.62
C CYS A 1163 -7.79 21.38 -49.19
N PRO A 1164 -7.66 20.23 -48.51
CA PRO A 1164 -6.80 19.15 -48.97
C PRO A 1164 -7.43 18.34 -50.12
N LEU A 1165 -8.76 18.37 -50.26
CA LEU A 1165 -9.53 17.63 -51.28
C LEU A 1165 -9.72 18.43 -52.58
N VAL A 1166 -8.64 18.92 -53.18
CA VAL A 1166 -8.68 19.59 -54.49
C VAL A 1166 -8.53 18.56 -55.62
N SER A 1167 -9.31 18.69 -56.69
CA SER A 1167 -9.29 17.73 -57.81
C SER A 1167 -7.93 17.71 -58.53
N LEU A 1168 -7.52 16.55 -59.02
CA LEU A 1168 -6.27 16.37 -59.77
C LEU A 1168 -6.23 17.26 -61.04
N SER A 1169 -7.37 17.48 -61.68
CA SER A 1169 -7.50 18.41 -62.81
C SER A 1169 -7.15 19.87 -62.47
N LYS A 1170 -7.55 20.35 -61.29
CA LYS A 1170 -7.17 21.69 -60.79
C LYS A 1170 -5.69 21.73 -60.43
N THR A 1171 -5.18 20.65 -59.86
CA THR A 1171 -3.74 20.51 -59.55
C THR A 1171 -2.89 20.48 -60.83
N SER A 1172 -3.28 19.76 -61.89
CA SER A 1172 -2.57 19.75 -63.19
C SER A 1172 -2.56 21.15 -63.82
N ARG A 1173 -3.70 21.85 -63.79
CA ARG A 1173 -3.80 23.25 -64.24
C ARG A 1173 -2.87 24.18 -63.47
N LEU A 1174 -2.75 24.02 -62.15
CA LEU A 1174 -1.82 24.78 -61.33
C LEU A 1174 -0.35 24.51 -61.71
N VAL A 1175 0.04 23.24 -61.91
CA VAL A 1175 1.42 22.91 -62.36
C VAL A 1175 1.70 23.50 -63.74
N SER A 1176 0.73 23.45 -64.66
CA SER A 1176 0.87 24.04 -66.00
C SER A 1176 1.14 25.54 -65.93
N ARG A 1177 0.37 26.28 -65.12
CA ARG A 1177 0.60 27.71 -64.87
C ARG A 1177 1.92 27.99 -64.19
N LEU A 1178 2.35 27.12 -63.30
CA LEU A 1178 3.63 27.24 -62.61
C LEU A 1178 4.82 27.13 -63.58
N ILE A 1179 4.76 26.20 -64.54
CA ILE A 1179 5.80 26.04 -65.56
C ILE A 1179 5.89 27.28 -66.45
N GLU A 1180 4.76 27.93 -66.77
CA GLU A 1180 4.75 29.21 -67.51
C GLU A 1180 5.44 30.35 -66.74
N MET A 1181 5.53 30.26 -65.41
CA MET A 1181 6.12 31.30 -64.56
C MET A 1181 7.59 31.07 -64.21
N LEU A 1182 8.09 29.84 -64.33
CA LEU A 1182 9.49 29.51 -64.03
C LEU A 1182 10.32 29.52 -65.33
N PRO A 1183 11.41 30.29 -65.40
CA PRO A 1183 12.35 30.22 -66.51
C PRO A 1183 12.95 28.82 -66.70
N GLU A 1184 13.24 28.40 -67.93
CA GLU A 1184 13.81 27.07 -68.22
C GLU A 1184 15.16 26.80 -67.52
N ASN A 1185 15.93 27.86 -67.25
CA ASN A 1185 17.20 27.79 -66.54
C ASN A 1185 17.05 27.82 -65.00
N HIS A 1186 15.82 27.91 -64.48
CA HIS A 1186 15.56 27.96 -63.04
C HIS A 1186 15.81 26.59 -62.39
N ALA A 1187 16.43 26.56 -61.21
CA ALA A 1187 16.82 25.32 -60.54
C ALA A 1187 15.65 24.36 -60.23
N GLN A 1188 14.43 24.90 -60.12
CA GLN A 1188 13.21 24.12 -59.84
C GLN A 1188 12.39 23.76 -61.09
N TYR A 1189 12.80 24.21 -62.29
CA TYR A 1189 12.04 23.99 -63.53
C TYR A 1189 11.90 22.50 -63.87
N SER A 1190 12.99 21.72 -63.74
CA SER A 1190 12.99 20.27 -63.94
C SER A 1190 12.09 19.52 -62.95
N LEU A 1191 12.01 19.99 -61.71
CA LEU A 1191 11.12 19.42 -60.69
C LEU A 1191 9.66 19.68 -61.03
N ALA A 1192 9.33 20.88 -61.52
CA ALA A 1192 7.98 21.23 -61.97
C ALA A 1192 7.54 20.38 -63.18
N LEU A 1193 8.43 20.10 -64.14
CA LEU A 1193 8.16 19.21 -65.27
C LEU A 1193 7.84 17.78 -64.83
N HIS A 1194 8.68 17.19 -63.98
CA HIS A 1194 8.40 15.84 -63.45
C HIS A 1194 7.11 15.81 -62.61
N LEU A 1195 6.77 16.91 -61.93
CA LEU A 1195 5.52 17.03 -61.19
C LEU A 1195 4.31 17.07 -62.13
N LEU A 1196 4.40 17.76 -63.27
CA LEU A 1196 3.33 17.78 -64.28
C LEU A 1196 3.09 16.38 -64.85
N GLU A 1197 4.16 15.69 -65.26
CA GLU A 1197 4.10 14.31 -65.75
C GLU A 1197 3.44 13.38 -64.73
N ALA A 1198 3.79 13.52 -63.45
CA ALA A 1198 3.18 12.74 -62.38
C ALA A 1198 1.68 13.01 -62.23
N VAL A 1199 1.26 14.28 -62.23
CA VAL A 1199 -0.15 14.68 -62.07
C VAL A 1199 -0.99 14.29 -63.28
N ASP A 1200 -0.45 14.38 -64.50
CA ASP A 1200 -1.17 14.05 -65.73
C ASP A 1200 -1.44 12.55 -65.84
N VAL A 1201 -0.47 11.70 -65.46
CA VAL A 1201 -0.69 10.23 -65.38
C VAL A 1201 -1.75 9.88 -64.31
N LEU A 1202 -1.75 10.60 -63.18
CA LEU A 1202 -2.77 10.42 -62.13
C LEU A 1202 -4.17 10.89 -62.59
N THR A 1203 -4.24 11.94 -63.39
CA THR A 1203 -5.50 12.47 -63.92
C THR A 1203 -6.08 11.50 -64.95
N LEU A 1204 -5.25 10.96 -65.86
CA LEU A 1204 -5.66 9.97 -66.87
C LEU A 1204 -6.10 8.62 -66.27
N SER A 1205 -5.55 8.24 -65.12
CA SER A 1205 -5.92 7.00 -64.40
C SER A 1205 -7.14 7.16 -63.48
N ALA A 1206 -7.60 8.39 -63.21
CA ALA A 1206 -8.80 8.68 -62.43
C ALA A 1206 -10.06 8.88 -63.31
N GLU A 1207 -9.89 9.10 -64.62
CA GLU A 1207 -10.99 9.24 -65.60
C GLU A 1207 -11.38 7.92 -66.29
N GLY A 1208 -10.61 6.84 -66.07
CA GLY A 1208 -10.93 5.46 -66.50
C GLY A 1208 -11.28 4.57 -65.31
#